data_AF-A0A8H7G5Q3-F1
#
_entry.id   AF-A0A8H7G5Q3-F1
#
_cell.length_a   1.000
_cell.length_b   1.000
_cell.length_c   1.000
_cell.angle_alpha   90.00
_cell.angle_beta   90.00
_cell.angle_gamma   90.00
#
_symmetry.space_group_name_H-M   'P 1'
#
loop_
_entity.id
_entity.type
_entity.pdbx_description
1 polymer ?
#
loop_
_entity_poly.entity_id
_entity_poly.type
_entity_poly.pdbx_seq_one_letter_code
_entity_poly.pdbx_strand_id
1 'polypeptide(L)'
;MSPVRSIFQLPAIIPSNDSSDQATALTAWAAVGDVTITAIADTVPLSIALPNSIQVSVPTGSTGSVGVSNSGYWGININTTWTYKASLYYRFPTATTFSGPLTIALTSSSGVVFASKSLTISGKNTGWTQLTTTLIPTKAPTDTNNLFTVTVNGATAAGQTIHLALLSLFPPTYKGRANGMRVDIAEAMAALGPSFFRLPGGNNLEGQTIPTRWQWNATVGPLINRPGRIGDWGYPNTDGLGLYEYLTFCEDVGMEPIMAIWAGYSLNGASVAEGAALEPYIQQSIDQINFVVSTDITSGPGAIRASLGHPKPFALTYVEDFFSSTYYYRWTQYLGNLTTLFPDIKFIATSYVADPVLSPVALQYDIHVYQTPAWFADNSFYYDTFARDGTTYFEASSGEYAAISINSSNLYSTPNNGRFTFPEVQGSVGEAAFMTGLERNSDIVFAASYAPLLGHVNGSQWTPNLIGFDSGSVILSTSYYVQQMFSLSRGDVYLPSTLPKSGGTLQWSVTKKTSTNDVFIKASFVSNFATAAQNVTIELPFTTVATSGTVKVLTGAATAFNTPEAPNTVVPITRTIVTGKTFVWLAPAYSVARKHPTRHARVKMFQNIDIDYIADPSNRSLTVLGSFPVHADTTRIGESQPAILKIEQIALNTDILKEGVLGDVRIIGSNDILKESDQMSKLTSSALPPRFTSASTPHKKSAWFKKRPSYTNTLVDDILSGRSEQEKILFSCPEFLILPDMKWDLTTVSTLYLVAIAKDRPDEGQTGAVSRTRSMRDLRRADLPWLKKIRQEAGRLASERWQLPLGGVRCYIHYQPSYYHFHVHIVNASYTGLGTGMTVGQAWLLDDVISLLQLDVDGAPSIMERMTITYGLGDQHGLFQYLQPQAGPTEAVAK
;
A
#
# COMPACT_ATOMS: atom_id res chain seq x y z
N MET A 1 -8.66 5.19 -17.45
CA MET A 1 -9.96 5.68 -16.91
C MET A 1 -11.07 5.76 -17.98
N SER A 2 -10.85 6.39 -19.13
CA SER A 2 -11.87 6.59 -20.17
C SER A 2 -12.71 5.36 -20.63
N PRO A 3 -12.17 4.12 -20.80
CA PRO A 3 -12.97 2.97 -21.24
C PRO A 3 -13.94 2.38 -20.20
N VAL A 4 -14.02 2.96 -18.99
CA VAL A 4 -14.86 2.47 -17.88
C VAL A 4 -16.32 2.98 -17.95
N ARG A 5 -16.64 3.86 -18.90
CA ARG A 5 -17.96 4.51 -19.02
C ARG A 5 -18.64 4.33 -20.37
N SER A 6 -17.94 4.73 -21.41
CA SER A 6 -18.43 4.84 -22.77
C SER A 6 -17.59 3.98 -23.70
N ILE A 7 -18.16 3.69 -24.87
CA ILE A 7 -17.42 3.01 -25.94
C ILE A 7 -16.34 3.96 -26.48
N PHE A 8 -16.71 5.24 -26.58
CA PHE A 8 -15.82 6.39 -26.60
C PHE A 8 -16.61 7.64 -26.19
N GLN A 9 -15.89 8.62 -25.64
CA GLN A 9 -16.41 9.95 -25.30
C GLN A 9 -15.25 10.92 -25.49
N LEU A 10 -14.90 11.11 -26.75
CA LEU A 10 -13.74 11.89 -27.13
C LEU A 10 -14.18 13.34 -27.38
N PRO A 11 -13.59 14.33 -26.67
CA PRO A 11 -13.22 15.57 -27.33
C PRO A 11 -12.62 15.21 -28.69
N ALA A 12 -13.05 15.87 -29.77
CA ALA A 12 -12.71 15.42 -31.13
C ALA A 12 -11.21 15.24 -31.36
N ILE A 13 -10.38 15.97 -30.59
CA ILE A 13 -8.95 15.76 -30.42
C ILE A 13 -8.61 15.87 -28.93
N ILE A 14 -7.54 15.18 -28.55
CA ILE A 14 -6.78 15.24 -27.30
C ILE A 14 -6.67 16.68 -26.75
N PRO A 15 -6.62 16.90 -25.42
CA PRO A 15 -6.36 18.21 -24.79
C PRO A 15 -4.99 18.85 -25.13
N SER A 16 -4.23 18.28 -26.07
CA SER A 16 -3.14 18.98 -26.73
C SER A 16 -3.72 20.02 -27.69
N ASN A 17 -3.45 21.29 -27.43
CA ASN A 17 -3.61 22.37 -28.42
C ASN A 17 -2.72 22.15 -29.67
N ASP A 18 -1.79 21.19 -29.59
CA ASP A 18 -0.97 20.74 -30.70
C ASP A 18 -1.76 19.81 -31.62
N SER A 19 -2.24 20.39 -32.74
CA SER A 19 -2.79 19.67 -33.88
C SER A 19 -1.76 19.44 -34.99
N SER A 20 -0.45 19.66 -34.73
CA SER A 20 0.59 19.40 -35.73
C SER A 20 0.85 17.90 -35.92
N ASP A 21 0.79 17.09 -34.86
CA ASP A 21 0.80 15.63 -34.96
C ASP A 21 -0.61 15.09 -35.24
N GLN A 22 -0.93 15.00 -36.53
CA GLN A 22 -2.18 14.42 -37.03
C GLN A 22 -2.36 12.94 -36.66
N ALA A 23 -1.27 12.16 -36.53
CA ALA A 23 -1.37 10.73 -36.22
C ALA A 23 -1.84 10.52 -34.77
N THR A 24 -1.23 11.27 -33.84
CA THR A 24 -1.66 11.28 -32.43
C THR A 24 -3.04 11.91 -32.28
N ALA A 25 -3.31 13.05 -32.94
CA ALA A 25 -4.58 13.76 -32.83
C ALA A 25 -5.79 13.00 -33.39
N LEU A 26 -5.59 12.15 -34.41
CA LEU A 26 -6.61 11.27 -34.99
C LEU A 26 -6.58 9.84 -34.44
N THR A 27 -5.97 9.60 -33.27
CA THR A 27 -5.97 8.26 -32.63
C THR A 27 -7.39 7.68 -32.54
N ALA A 28 -7.53 6.42 -32.95
CA ALA A 28 -8.78 5.66 -33.09
C ALA A 28 -9.78 6.17 -34.16
N TRP A 29 -9.50 7.28 -34.86
CA TRP A 29 -10.31 7.79 -35.97
C TRP A 29 -9.71 7.43 -37.34
N ALA A 30 -10.57 7.10 -38.31
CA ALA A 30 -10.16 6.84 -39.69
C ALA A 30 -11.19 7.33 -40.71
N ALA A 31 -10.71 7.68 -41.92
CA ALA A 31 -11.57 8.05 -43.04
C ALA A 31 -12.43 6.85 -43.49
N VAL A 32 -13.66 7.15 -43.92
CA VAL A 32 -14.57 6.20 -44.59
C VAL A 32 -14.75 6.69 -46.01
N GLY A 33 -14.45 5.85 -47.00
CA GLY A 33 -14.48 6.24 -48.41
C GLY A 33 -13.41 7.29 -48.76
N ASP A 34 -13.59 7.96 -49.89
CA ASP A 34 -12.66 8.97 -50.41
C ASP A 34 -12.92 10.34 -49.76
N VAL A 35 -12.32 10.57 -48.59
CA VAL A 35 -12.32 11.86 -47.87
C VAL A 35 -10.98 12.11 -47.19
N THR A 36 -10.61 13.39 -47.08
CA THR A 36 -9.53 13.82 -46.20
C THR A 36 -10.12 14.17 -44.84
N ILE A 37 -9.56 13.57 -43.78
CA ILE A 37 -9.88 13.92 -42.39
C ILE A 37 -8.67 14.61 -41.76
N THR A 38 -8.90 15.64 -40.95
CA THR A 38 -7.83 16.43 -40.35
C THR A 38 -8.27 16.93 -38.98
N ALA A 39 -7.43 16.72 -37.98
CA ALA A 39 -7.54 17.35 -36.68
C ALA A 39 -7.15 18.83 -36.79
N ILE A 40 -8.05 19.76 -36.43
CA ILE A 40 -7.74 21.20 -36.47
C ILE A 40 -8.00 21.85 -35.11
N ALA A 41 -7.17 22.83 -34.75
CA ALA A 41 -7.58 23.90 -33.85
C ALA A 41 -8.61 24.76 -34.61
N ASP A 42 -9.88 24.70 -34.20
CA ASP A 42 -10.96 25.33 -34.95
C ASP A 42 -11.00 26.85 -34.65
N THR A 43 -11.06 27.67 -35.69
CA THR A 43 -11.19 29.14 -35.59
C THR A 43 -12.53 29.58 -34.98
N VAL A 44 -13.54 28.70 -35.00
CA VAL A 44 -14.81 28.85 -34.27
C VAL A 44 -15.02 27.54 -33.49
N PRO A 45 -14.38 27.37 -32.32
CA PRO A 45 -14.41 26.11 -31.58
C PRO A 45 -15.77 25.85 -30.95
N LEU A 46 -16.05 24.59 -30.57
CA LEU A 46 -17.31 24.21 -29.91
C LEU A 46 -17.45 24.91 -28.55
N SER A 47 -16.33 25.08 -27.86
CA SER A 47 -16.21 25.88 -26.64
C SER A 47 -14.74 26.25 -26.41
N ILE A 48 -14.48 27.10 -25.43
CA ILE A 48 -13.10 27.39 -24.98
C ILE A 48 -12.43 26.12 -24.41
N ALA A 49 -13.19 25.21 -23.81
CA ALA A 49 -12.68 23.96 -23.28
C ALA A 49 -12.40 22.91 -24.38
N LEU A 50 -13.11 22.99 -25.51
CA LEU A 50 -12.99 22.07 -26.64
C LEU A 50 -12.56 22.85 -27.90
N PRO A 51 -11.29 23.30 -27.98
CA PRO A 51 -10.78 24.15 -29.06
C PRO A 51 -10.66 23.41 -30.41
N ASN A 52 -10.62 22.08 -30.38
CA ASN A 52 -10.25 21.26 -31.52
C ASN A 52 -11.47 20.56 -32.16
N SER A 53 -11.43 20.33 -33.47
CA SER A 53 -12.48 19.64 -34.26
C SER A 53 -11.90 18.74 -35.34
N ILE A 54 -12.62 17.70 -35.73
CA ILE A 54 -12.30 16.90 -36.92
C ILE A 54 -12.92 17.59 -38.14
N GLN A 55 -12.09 18.13 -39.00
CA GLN A 55 -12.48 18.59 -40.33
C GLN A 55 -12.58 17.38 -41.27
N VAL A 56 -13.73 17.21 -41.92
CA VAL A 56 -13.98 16.23 -42.97
C VAL A 56 -14.15 16.99 -44.28
N SER A 57 -13.21 16.83 -45.21
CA SER A 57 -13.26 17.42 -46.55
C SER A 57 -13.64 16.35 -47.57
N VAL A 58 -14.72 16.58 -48.32
CA VAL A 58 -15.23 15.68 -49.36
C VAL A 58 -14.76 16.16 -50.74
N PRO A 59 -13.84 15.44 -51.42
CA PRO A 59 -13.39 15.78 -52.77
C PRO A 59 -14.54 15.90 -53.79
N THR A 60 -14.31 16.70 -54.84
CA THR A 60 -15.17 16.69 -56.02
C THR A 60 -15.08 15.33 -56.72
N GLY A 61 -16.23 14.79 -57.17
CA GLY A 61 -16.29 13.45 -57.78
C GLY A 61 -16.39 12.28 -56.80
N SER A 62 -16.38 12.54 -55.48
CA SER A 62 -16.66 11.52 -54.45
C SER A 62 -17.98 10.79 -54.71
N THR A 63 -18.04 9.49 -54.41
CA THR A 63 -19.27 8.68 -54.53
C THR A 63 -19.42 7.73 -53.34
N GLY A 64 -20.57 7.06 -53.24
CA GLY A 64 -20.84 6.12 -52.15
C GLY A 64 -21.05 6.79 -50.79
N SER A 65 -20.73 6.07 -49.72
CA SER A 65 -20.80 6.55 -48.34
C SER A 65 -19.43 7.04 -47.90
N VAL A 66 -19.32 8.30 -47.47
CA VAL A 66 -18.04 8.93 -47.10
C VAL A 66 -18.10 9.66 -45.77
N GLY A 67 -17.01 9.70 -44.99
CA GLY A 67 -16.98 10.39 -43.70
C GLY A 67 -15.93 9.85 -42.73
N VAL A 68 -16.29 9.67 -41.46
CA VAL A 68 -15.39 9.21 -40.38
C VAL A 68 -15.87 7.91 -39.76
N SER A 69 -14.90 7.15 -39.24
CA SER A 69 -15.11 5.99 -38.36
C SER A 69 -14.30 6.14 -37.08
N ASN A 70 -14.79 5.53 -36.00
CA ASN A 70 -14.08 5.38 -34.73
C ASN A 70 -14.10 3.90 -34.30
N SER A 71 -12.95 3.40 -33.85
CA SER A 71 -12.75 2.00 -33.44
C SER A 71 -13.05 1.70 -31.97
N GLY A 72 -13.46 2.71 -31.19
CA GLY A 72 -13.61 2.60 -29.74
C GLY A 72 -12.28 2.34 -29.03
N TYR A 73 -12.35 1.91 -27.77
CA TYR A 73 -11.18 1.43 -27.03
C TYR A 73 -10.88 -0.03 -27.39
N TRP A 74 -10.13 -0.25 -28.48
CA TRP A 74 -9.84 -1.58 -29.04
C TRP A 74 -11.10 -2.41 -29.30
N GLY A 75 -12.06 -1.78 -29.99
CA GLY A 75 -13.32 -2.41 -30.38
C GLY A 75 -14.55 -1.83 -29.69
N ILE A 76 -15.71 -2.31 -30.15
CA ILE A 76 -17.03 -1.90 -29.69
C ILE A 76 -17.90 -3.16 -29.51
N ASN A 77 -18.38 -3.41 -28.29
CA ASN A 77 -19.37 -4.44 -28.04
C ASN A 77 -20.76 -4.01 -28.53
N ILE A 78 -21.29 -4.74 -29.51
CA ILE A 78 -22.61 -4.52 -30.11
C ILE A 78 -23.54 -5.65 -29.65
N ASN A 79 -24.59 -5.30 -28.92
CA ASN A 79 -25.59 -6.21 -28.36
C ASN A 79 -26.99 -5.84 -28.86
N THR A 80 -27.72 -6.80 -29.41
CA THR A 80 -29.08 -6.61 -29.96
C THR A 80 -30.14 -6.30 -28.91
N THR A 81 -29.85 -6.54 -27.63
CA THR A 81 -30.74 -6.18 -26.51
C THR A 81 -30.50 -4.76 -25.98
N TRP A 82 -29.49 -4.05 -26.49
CA TRP A 82 -29.10 -2.72 -26.01
C TRP A 82 -29.53 -1.60 -26.97
N THR A 83 -30.01 -0.50 -26.39
CA THR A 83 -30.22 0.77 -27.10
C THR A 83 -29.05 1.69 -26.80
N TYR A 84 -28.29 2.03 -27.83
CA TYR A 84 -27.13 2.92 -27.75
C TYR A 84 -27.58 4.36 -27.95
N LYS A 85 -27.00 5.30 -27.20
CA LYS A 85 -27.21 6.74 -27.35
C LYS A 85 -26.00 7.34 -28.05
N ALA A 86 -26.21 7.91 -29.23
CA ALA A 86 -25.18 8.56 -30.02
C ALA A 86 -25.43 10.07 -30.07
N SER A 87 -24.36 10.87 -29.95
CA SER A 87 -24.42 12.31 -30.17
C SER A 87 -23.14 12.85 -30.79
N LEU A 88 -23.25 13.95 -31.53
CA LEU A 88 -22.13 14.73 -32.04
C LEU A 88 -22.56 16.18 -32.23
N TYR A 89 -21.59 17.09 -32.32
CA TYR A 89 -21.81 18.44 -32.82
C TYR A 89 -21.28 18.54 -34.25
N TYR A 90 -21.98 19.28 -35.10
CA TYR A 90 -21.51 19.61 -36.45
C TYR A 90 -21.64 21.10 -36.74
N ARG A 91 -20.83 21.58 -37.69
CA ARG A 91 -21.01 22.86 -38.40
C ARG A 91 -20.40 22.77 -39.80
N PHE A 92 -20.77 23.69 -40.67
CA PHE A 92 -20.05 23.97 -41.92
C PHE A 92 -19.16 25.21 -41.73
N PRO A 93 -17.88 25.21 -42.16
CA PRO A 93 -17.00 26.36 -42.02
C PRO A 93 -17.43 27.54 -42.90
N THR A 94 -18.14 27.27 -43.99
CA THR A 94 -18.69 28.27 -44.91
C THR A 94 -20.10 27.84 -45.30
N ALA A 95 -21.04 28.79 -45.41
CA ALA A 95 -22.41 28.47 -45.75
C ALA A 95 -22.53 27.95 -47.20
N THR A 96 -23.22 26.82 -47.38
CA THR A 96 -23.47 26.22 -48.70
C THR A 96 -24.96 25.90 -48.91
N THR A 97 -25.32 25.53 -50.14
CA THR A 97 -26.67 25.07 -50.50
C THR A 97 -26.94 23.61 -50.13
N PHE A 98 -25.95 22.88 -49.59
CA PHE A 98 -26.10 21.47 -49.23
C PHE A 98 -27.25 21.25 -48.24
N SER A 99 -28.03 20.20 -48.46
CA SER A 99 -29.01 19.69 -47.51
C SER A 99 -29.15 18.20 -47.76
N GLY A 100 -28.90 17.37 -46.75
CA GLY A 100 -28.84 15.93 -46.97
C GLY A 100 -28.70 15.13 -45.67
N PRO A 101 -28.83 13.80 -45.75
CA PRO A 101 -28.69 12.92 -44.61
C PRO A 101 -27.23 12.76 -44.20
N LEU A 102 -26.94 13.03 -42.93
CA LEU A 102 -25.80 12.51 -42.20
C LEU A 102 -26.24 11.25 -41.47
N THR A 103 -25.56 10.13 -41.71
CA THR A 103 -25.88 8.80 -41.20
C THR A 103 -24.88 8.40 -40.12
N ILE A 104 -25.40 8.16 -38.92
CA ILE A 104 -24.67 7.61 -37.78
C ILE A 104 -24.96 6.12 -37.72
N ALA A 105 -23.94 5.28 -37.61
CA ALA A 105 -24.11 3.82 -37.63
C ALA A 105 -23.11 3.06 -36.74
N LEU A 106 -23.48 1.82 -36.43
CA LEU A 106 -22.62 0.78 -35.87
C LEU A 106 -22.43 -0.30 -36.93
N THR A 107 -21.17 -0.62 -37.23
CA THR A 107 -20.77 -1.48 -38.36
C THR A 107 -19.65 -2.44 -37.98
N SER A 108 -19.44 -3.53 -38.71
CA SER A 108 -18.21 -4.31 -38.60
C SER A 108 -17.06 -3.58 -39.31
N SER A 109 -15.81 -3.95 -39.00
CA SER A 109 -14.64 -3.54 -39.80
C SER A 109 -14.73 -3.91 -41.30
N SER A 110 -15.56 -4.90 -41.66
CA SER A 110 -15.88 -5.29 -43.04
C SER A 110 -17.08 -4.55 -43.66
N GLY A 111 -17.69 -3.59 -42.97
CA GLY A 111 -18.79 -2.76 -43.48
C GLY A 111 -20.21 -3.34 -43.31
N VAL A 112 -20.38 -4.43 -42.55
CA VAL A 112 -21.72 -4.95 -42.23
C VAL A 112 -22.40 -4.01 -41.24
N VAL A 113 -23.55 -3.44 -41.61
CA VAL A 113 -24.30 -2.52 -40.73
C VAL A 113 -25.14 -3.30 -39.73
N PHE A 114 -24.94 -3.03 -38.44
CA PHE A 114 -25.72 -3.60 -37.34
C PHE A 114 -26.88 -2.68 -36.92
N ALA A 115 -26.62 -1.37 -36.83
CA ALA A 115 -27.60 -0.33 -36.56
C ALA A 115 -27.24 0.94 -37.32
N SER A 116 -28.23 1.72 -37.76
CA SER A 116 -28.00 3.05 -38.34
C SER A 116 -29.19 4.00 -38.14
N LYS A 117 -28.90 5.31 -38.16
CA LYS A 117 -29.89 6.37 -38.24
C LYS A 117 -29.35 7.53 -39.06
N SER A 118 -30.17 8.02 -39.99
CA SER A 118 -29.89 9.26 -40.74
C SER A 118 -30.63 10.45 -40.12
N LEU A 119 -29.94 11.59 -40.04
CA LEU A 119 -30.45 12.88 -39.60
C LEU A 119 -30.14 13.92 -40.69
N THR A 120 -31.10 14.78 -41.03
CA THR A 120 -30.87 15.83 -42.04
C THR A 120 -30.00 16.94 -41.46
N ILE A 121 -28.90 17.25 -42.16
CA ILE A 121 -28.06 18.41 -41.89
C ILE A 121 -28.16 19.43 -43.03
N SER A 122 -27.87 20.69 -42.73
CA SER A 122 -27.87 21.79 -43.70
C SER A 122 -26.52 22.49 -43.76
N GLY A 123 -26.02 22.70 -44.98
CA GLY A 123 -24.85 23.51 -45.30
C GLY A 123 -25.00 24.99 -44.95
N LYS A 124 -26.22 25.47 -44.69
CA LYS A 124 -26.48 26.81 -44.15
C LYS A 124 -26.09 26.94 -42.67
N ASN A 125 -25.86 25.83 -41.98
CA ASN A 125 -25.58 25.83 -40.55
C ASN A 125 -24.08 26.03 -40.28
N THR A 126 -23.67 27.28 -40.11
CA THR A 126 -22.28 27.67 -39.84
C THR A 126 -21.93 27.72 -38.35
N GLY A 127 -22.93 27.75 -37.48
CA GLY A 127 -22.77 27.60 -36.03
C GLY A 127 -22.81 26.13 -35.59
N TRP A 128 -22.28 25.85 -34.41
CA TRP A 128 -22.33 24.51 -33.83
C TRP A 128 -23.75 24.08 -33.48
N THR A 129 -24.15 22.89 -33.92
CA THR A 129 -25.44 22.28 -33.58
C THR A 129 -25.25 20.83 -33.15
N GLN A 130 -25.88 20.46 -32.04
CA GLN A 130 -25.88 19.09 -31.56
C GLN A 130 -26.88 18.23 -32.34
N LEU A 131 -26.43 17.06 -32.77
CA LEU A 131 -27.27 15.96 -33.20
C LEU A 131 -27.29 14.89 -32.10
N THR A 132 -28.46 14.34 -31.82
CA THR A 132 -28.63 13.21 -30.89
C THR A 132 -29.53 12.16 -31.53
N THR A 133 -29.23 10.88 -31.27
CA THR A 133 -30.07 9.78 -31.73
C THR A 133 -29.87 8.51 -30.90
N THR A 134 -30.72 7.52 -31.14
CA THR A 134 -30.55 6.16 -30.65
C THR A 134 -30.23 5.20 -31.79
N LEU A 135 -29.43 4.17 -31.49
CA LEU A 135 -29.11 3.06 -32.37
C LEU A 135 -29.53 1.76 -31.68
N ILE A 136 -30.27 0.92 -32.40
CA ILE A 136 -30.75 -0.39 -31.92
C ILE A 136 -30.20 -1.46 -32.89
N PRO A 137 -29.26 -2.32 -32.47
CA PRO A 137 -28.69 -3.33 -33.35
C PRO A 137 -29.72 -4.40 -33.74
N THR A 138 -29.79 -4.67 -35.04
CA THR A 138 -30.70 -5.66 -35.63
C THR A 138 -30.10 -7.06 -35.73
N LYS A 139 -28.77 -7.17 -35.57
CA LYS A 139 -27.98 -8.40 -35.64
C LYS A 139 -26.82 -8.31 -34.65
N ALA A 140 -26.41 -9.45 -34.08
CA ALA A 140 -25.21 -9.53 -33.27
C ALA A 140 -23.96 -9.60 -34.18
N PRO A 141 -22.82 -9.02 -33.78
CA PRO A 141 -21.54 -9.21 -34.45
C PRO A 141 -20.96 -10.60 -34.13
N THR A 142 -19.90 -10.98 -34.84
CA THR A 142 -19.09 -12.17 -34.55
C THR A 142 -18.06 -11.96 -33.44
N ASP A 143 -17.68 -10.71 -33.20
CA ASP A 143 -16.57 -10.28 -32.35
C ASP A 143 -16.75 -8.79 -31.98
N THR A 144 -15.76 -8.19 -31.31
CA THR A 144 -15.80 -6.77 -30.91
C THR A 144 -15.08 -5.82 -31.88
N ASN A 145 -14.54 -6.29 -33.01
CA ASN A 145 -13.85 -5.46 -34.02
C ASN A 145 -14.83 -4.69 -34.93
N ASN A 146 -15.61 -3.85 -34.27
CA ASN A 146 -16.70 -3.06 -34.81
C ASN A 146 -16.38 -1.57 -34.74
N LEU A 147 -16.99 -0.79 -35.63
CA LEU A 147 -16.77 0.63 -35.81
C LEU A 147 -18.06 1.43 -35.61
N PHE A 148 -17.93 2.59 -34.97
CA PHE A 148 -18.90 3.66 -35.05
C PHE A 148 -18.59 4.53 -36.26
N THR A 149 -19.56 4.81 -37.12
CA THR A 149 -19.34 5.59 -38.35
C THR A 149 -20.28 6.78 -38.46
N VAL A 150 -19.80 7.90 -38.97
CA VAL A 150 -20.58 9.10 -39.30
C VAL A 150 -20.29 9.47 -40.75
N THR A 151 -21.30 9.36 -41.61
CA THR A 151 -21.13 9.42 -43.07
C THR A 151 -22.20 10.26 -43.77
N VAL A 152 -21.86 10.77 -44.95
CA VAL A 152 -22.77 11.43 -45.90
C VAL A 152 -22.67 10.72 -47.26
N ASN A 153 -23.63 10.95 -48.16
CA ASN A 153 -23.51 10.47 -49.54
C ASN A 153 -22.52 11.35 -50.31
N GLY A 154 -21.39 10.79 -50.74
CA GLY A 154 -20.28 11.51 -51.35
C GLY A 154 -20.65 12.26 -52.63
N ALA A 155 -21.59 11.73 -53.44
CA ALA A 155 -22.03 12.41 -54.66
C ALA A 155 -22.84 13.68 -54.36
N THR A 156 -23.69 13.64 -53.32
CA THR A 156 -24.45 14.83 -52.87
C THR A 156 -23.62 15.80 -52.04
N ALA A 157 -22.59 15.30 -51.35
CA ALA A 157 -21.70 16.08 -50.48
C ALA A 157 -20.38 16.47 -51.16
N ALA A 158 -20.23 16.25 -52.46
CA ALA A 158 -19.02 16.58 -53.21
C ALA A 158 -18.64 18.06 -53.05
N GLY A 159 -17.38 18.32 -52.73
CA GLY A 159 -16.85 19.67 -52.47
C GLY A 159 -17.31 20.29 -51.14
N GLN A 160 -17.97 19.55 -50.24
CA GLN A 160 -18.33 20.03 -48.91
C GLN A 160 -17.20 19.81 -47.91
N THR A 161 -17.10 20.74 -46.96
CA THR A 161 -16.30 20.57 -45.73
C THR A 161 -17.23 20.60 -44.53
N ILE A 162 -17.10 19.64 -43.62
CA ILE A 162 -17.92 19.51 -42.40
C ILE A 162 -16.99 19.41 -41.20
N HIS A 163 -17.21 20.21 -40.17
CA HIS A 163 -16.47 20.11 -38.92
C HIS A 163 -17.31 19.33 -37.90
N LEU A 164 -16.69 18.37 -37.22
CA LEU A 164 -17.32 17.51 -36.21
C LEU A 164 -16.61 17.68 -34.87
N ALA A 165 -17.39 17.82 -33.79
CA ALA A 165 -16.90 17.98 -32.43
C ALA A 165 -17.69 17.13 -31.41
N LEU A 166 -17.03 16.80 -30.29
CA LEU A 166 -17.60 16.06 -29.14
C LEU A 166 -18.50 14.88 -29.54
N LEU A 167 -17.91 13.91 -30.24
CA LEU A 167 -18.60 12.68 -30.63
C LEU A 167 -18.64 11.72 -29.44
N SER A 168 -19.80 11.13 -29.20
CA SER A 168 -20.06 10.29 -28.03
C SER A 168 -20.99 9.13 -28.37
N LEU A 169 -20.66 7.94 -27.86
CA LEU A 169 -21.50 6.75 -27.95
C LEU A 169 -21.54 6.02 -26.59
N PHE A 170 -22.74 5.97 -26.02
CA PHE A 170 -23.00 5.26 -24.77
C PHE A 170 -23.88 4.02 -25.01
N PRO A 171 -23.51 2.84 -24.46
CA PRO A 171 -24.44 1.74 -24.24
C PRO A 171 -25.39 2.07 -23.07
N PRO A 172 -26.31 1.18 -22.69
CA PRO A 172 -26.93 1.24 -21.36
C PRO A 172 -25.87 1.32 -20.25
N THR A 173 -26.13 2.15 -19.24
CA THR A 173 -25.21 2.44 -18.12
C THR A 173 -25.72 1.83 -16.82
N TYR A 174 -24.81 1.59 -15.87
CA TYR A 174 -25.15 1.11 -14.53
C TYR A 174 -26.17 2.05 -13.86
N LYS A 175 -27.23 1.46 -13.29
CA LYS A 175 -28.42 2.14 -12.73
C LYS A 175 -29.10 3.16 -13.68
N GLY A 176 -28.81 3.12 -14.98
CA GLY A 176 -29.33 4.07 -15.97
C GLY A 176 -28.80 5.50 -15.84
N ARG A 177 -27.72 5.73 -15.07
CA ARG A 177 -27.14 7.06 -14.87
C ARG A 177 -26.67 7.68 -16.19
N ALA A 178 -27.09 8.92 -16.47
CA ALA A 178 -26.54 9.70 -17.59
C ALA A 178 -25.04 9.94 -17.35
N ASN A 179 -24.22 9.85 -18.41
CA ASN A 179 -22.75 9.89 -18.30
C ASN A 179 -22.16 8.83 -17.34
N GLY A 180 -22.89 7.74 -17.08
CA GLY A 180 -22.59 6.75 -16.05
C GLY A 180 -21.55 5.68 -16.44
N MET A 181 -21.44 4.66 -15.57
CA MET A 181 -20.45 3.59 -15.68
C MET A 181 -20.91 2.44 -16.59
N ARG A 182 -19.95 1.73 -17.20
CA ARG A 182 -20.19 0.50 -17.96
C ARG A 182 -20.72 -0.60 -17.02
N VAL A 183 -21.79 -1.29 -17.43
CA VAL A 183 -22.62 -2.13 -16.54
C VAL A 183 -21.84 -3.31 -15.93
N ASP A 184 -21.19 -4.13 -16.76
CA ASP A 184 -20.45 -5.32 -16.34
C ASP A 184 -19.28 -5.01 -15.37
N ILE A 185 -18.52 -3.94 -15.63
CA ILE A 185 -17.46 -3.47 -14.73
C ILE A 185 -18.06 -2.98 -13.41
N ALA A 186 -19.12 -2.16 -13.45
CA ALA A 186 -19.78 -1.63 -12.27
C ALA A 186 -20.41 -2.74 -11.40
N GLU A 187 -21.01 -3.77 -12.03
CA GLU A 187 -21.55 -4.94 -11.36
C GLU A 187 -20.44 -5.81 -10.74
N ALA A 188 -19.32 -6.01 -11.44
CA ALA A 188 -18.15 -6.70 -10.89
C ALA A 188 -17.57 -5.97 -9.66
N MET A 189 -17.48 -4.64 -9.72
CA MET A 189 -17.05 -3.80 -8.59
C MET A 189 -18.05 -3.88 -7.41
N ALA A 190 -19.36 -3.78 -7.67
CA ALA A 190 -20.38 -3.91 -6.64
C ALA A 190 -20.39 -5.31 -5.99
N ALA A 191 -20.14 -6.36 -6.79
CA ALA A 191 -20.08 -7.75 -6.33
C ALA A 191 -18.83 -8.10 -5.48
N LEU A 192 -17.86 -7.19 -5.34
CA LEU A 192 -16.85 -7.29 -4.28
C LEU A 192 -17.46 -7.07 -2.88
N GLY A 193 -18.60 -6.37 -2.79
CA GLY A 193 -19.12 -5.81 -1.54
C GLY A 193 -18.15 -4.84 -0.86
N PRO A 194 -17.60 -3.82 -1.57
CA PRO A 194 -16.69 -2.84 -0.98
C PRO A 194 -17.44 -1.89 -0.04
N SER A 195 -16.77 -1.38 1.00
CA SER A 195 -17.34 -0.33 1.87
C SER A 195 -16.86 1.08 1.55
N PHE A 196 -15.78 1.23 0.78
CA PHE A 196 -15.23 2.53 0.41
C PHE A 196 -14.67 2.50 -1.02
N PHE A 197 -14.40 3.69 -1.58
CA PHE A 197 -13.74 3.88 -2.85
C PHE A 197 -12.74 5.04 -2.78
N ARG A 198 -11.45 4.79 -2.99
CA ARG A 198 -10.40 5.82 -3.05
C ARG A 198 -10.38 6.47 -4.43
N LEU A 199 -10.39 7.81 -4.50
CA LEU A 199 -10.44 8.57 -5.77
C LEU A 199 -9.80 9.96 -5.63
N PRO A 200 -9.33 10.61 -6.72
CA PRO A 200 -9.18 10.11 -8.09
C PRO A 200 -7.74 9.64 -8.41
N GLY A 201 -6.89 9.44 -7.38
CA GLY A 201 -5.46 9.11 -7.51
C GLY A 201 -5.14 7.64 -7.84
N GLY A 202 -3.95 7.11 -7.52
CA GLY A 202 -2.76 7.78 -6.95
C GLY A 202 -2.13 8.79 -7.91
N ASN A 203 -1.06 8.41 -8.63
CA ASN A 203 -0.32 9.28 -9.57
C ASN A 203 -1.18 10.17 -10.48
N ASN A 204 -2.34 9.65 -10.91
CA ASN A 204 -3.25 10.36 -11.82
C ASN A 204 -3.92 11.61 -11.19
N LEU A 205 -3.79 11.84 -9.89
CA LEU A 205 -4.19 13.08 -9.20
C LEU A 205 -3.16 14.21 -9.42
N GLU A 206 -1.87 13.86 -9.32
CA GLU A 206 -0.77 14.80 -9.15
C GLU A 206 -0.49 15.63 -10.41
N GLY A 207 -0.60 14.99 -11.58
CA GLY A 207 -0.11 15.53 -12.82
C GLY A 207 1.42 15.50 -12.92
N GLN A 208 1.95 15.36 -14.13
CA GLN A 208 3.39 15.50 -14.39
C GLN A 208 3.90 16.90 -14.06
N THR A 209 3.05 17.93 -14.09
CA THR A 209 3.32 19.32 -13.73
C THR A 209 2.11 19.96 -13.03
N ILE A 210 2.34 21.04 -12.27
CA ILE A 210 1.26 21.78 -11.57
C ILE A 210 0.08 22.16 -12.50
N PRO A 211 0.28 22.60 -13.76
CA PRO A 211 -0.84 22.84 -14.69
C PRO A 211 -1.57 21.58 -15.18
N THR A 212 -0.94 20.40 -15.18
CA THR A 212 -1.52 19.13 -15.68
C THR A 212 -2.14 18.26 -14.57
N ARG A 213 -2.13 18.73 -13.32
CA ARG A 213 -2.82 18.10 -12.18
C ARG A 213 -4.30 17.85 -12.46
N TRP A 214 -4.90 16.92 -11.73
CA TRP A 214 -6.34 16.78 -11.70
C TRP A 214 -7.00 17.97 -10.97
N GLN A 215 -8.11 18.48 -11.51
CA GLN A 215 -8.81 19.66 -11.00
C GLN A 215 -10.30 19.40 -10.97
N TRP A 216 -10.91 19.29 -9.79
CA TRP A 216 -12.30 18.85 -9.63
C TRP A 216 -13.29 19.66 -10.48
N ASN A 217 -13.11 20.98 -10.54
CA ASN A 217 -13.97 21.92 -11.24
C ASN A 217 -13.91 21.79 -12.77
N ALA A 218 -12.83 21.24 -13.32
CA ALA A 218 -12.71 20.89 -14.75
C ALA A 218 -13.45 19.57 -15.08
N THR A 219 -13.86 18.81 -14.07
CA THR A 219 -14.48 17.47 -14.23
C THR A 219 -15.99 17.44 -13.96
N VAL A 220 -16.60 18.57 -13.58
CA VAL A 220 -18.03 18.68 -13.30
C VAL A 220 -18.73 19.53 -14.36
N GLY A 221 -20.07 19.56 -14.36
CA GLY A 221 -20.83 20.32 -15.35
C GLY A 221 -20.94 19.63 -16.73
N PRO A 222 -21.48 20.34 -17.73
CA PRO A 222 -21.63 19.83 -19.09
C PRO A 222 -20.30 19.45 -19.75
N LEU A 223 -20.32 18.37 -20.55
CA LEU A 223 -19.13 17.86 -21.25
C LEU A 223 -18.48 18.89 -22.19
N ILE A 224 -19.29 19.79 -22.78
CA ILE A 224 -18.78 20.91 -23.58
C ILE A 224 -17.86 21.86 -22.81
N ASN A 225 -17.87 21.84 -21.47
CA ASN A 225 -17.06 22.69 -20.61
C ASN A 225 -15.92 21.92 -19.90
N ARG A 226 -15.78 20.60 -20.14
CA ARG A 226 -14.71 19.78 -19.57
C ARG A 226 -13.56 19.71 -20.58
N PRO A 227 -12.39 20.34 -20.34
CA PRO A 227 -11.29 20.32 -21.29
C PRO A 227 -10.59 18.97 -21.36
N GLY A 228 -10.71 18.16 -20.31
CA GLY A 228 -9.82 17.03 -20.09
C GLY A 228 -8.38 17.48 -19.78
N ARG A 229 -7.48 16.52 -19.72
CA ARG A 229 -6.04 16.74 -19.49
C ARG A 229 -5.20 15.56 -19.97
N ILE A 230 -3.89 15.74 -20.06
CA ILE A 230 -2.96 14.59 -20.12
C ILE A 230 -2.88 13.97 -18.72
N GLY A 231 -3.08 12.66 -18.64
CA GLY A 231 -2.92 11.91 -17.40
C GLY A 231 -1.57 11.22 -17.31
N ASP A 232 -1.26 10.72 -16.13
CA ASP A 232 0.09 10.35 -15.71
C ASP A 232 0.47 8.89 -16.10
N TRP A 233 -0.32 8.32 -17.01
CA TRP A 233 -0.22 6.96 -17.53
C TRP A 233 -0.06 6.95 -19.07
N GLY A 234 0.46 8.04 -19.65
CA GLY A 234 0.77 8.12 -21.09
C GLY A 234 -0.45 8.24 -22.02
N TYR A 235 -1.64 8.58 -21.49
CA TYR A 235 -2.85 8.79 -22.30
C TYR A 235 -3.71 9.95 -21.78
N PRO A 236 -4.48 10.62 -22.64
CA PRO A 236 -5.38 11.70 -22.24
C PRO A 236 -6.58 11.20 -21.45
N ASN A 237 -6.91 11.93 -20.40
CA ASN A 237 -8.10 11.77 -19.59
C ASN A 237 -9.14 12.79 -20.10
N THR A 238 -10.36 12.30 -20.40
CA THR A 238 -11.44 13.15 -20.95
C THR A 238 -12.15 13.98 -19.88
N ASP A 239 -11.90 13.67 -18.61
CA ASP A 239 -12.62 14.14 -17.42
C ASP A 239 -14.17 14.02 -17.50
N GLY A 240 -14.66 13.27 -18.50
CA GLY A 240 -16.01 12.73 -18.53
C GLY A 240 -16.28 11.77 -17.35
N LEU A 241 -15.23 11.14 -16.81
CA LEU A 241 -15.22 10.43 -15.50
C LEU A 241 -14.78 11.39 -14.40
N GLY A 242 -15.71 12.26 -13.99
CA GLY A 242 -15.46 13.35 -13.03
C GLY A 242 -16.06 13.16 -11.64
N LEU A 243 -15.79 14.11 -10.73
CA LEU A 243 -16.09 14.01 -9.30
C LEU A 243 -17.55 13.66 -9.01
N TYR A 244 -18.51 14.36 -9.63
CA TYR A 244 -19.94 14.13 -9.42
C TYR A 244 -20.36 12.67 -9.68
N GLU A 245 -19.75 12.05 -10.69
CA GLU A 245 -20.13 10.73 -11.15
C GLU A 245 -19.31 9.62 -10.48
N TYR A 246 -18.17 9.94 -9.87
CA TYR A 246 -17.56 9.09 -8.83
C TYR A 246 -18.48 9.00 -7.61
N LEU A 247 -18.94 10.15 -7.10
CA LEU A 247 -19.74 10.22 -5.88
C LEU A 247 -21.11 9.54 -6.02
N THR A 248 -21.81 9.75 -7.14
CA THR A 248 -23.06 9.03 -7.44
C THR A 248 -22.86 7.53 -7.69
N PHE A 249 -21.68 7.10 -8.18
CA PHE A 249 -21.34 5.68 -8.24
C PHE A 249 -21.09 5.09 -6.85
N CYS A 250 -20.46 5.83 -5.93
CA CYS A 250 -20.36 5.43 -4.52
C CYS A 250 -21.75 5.23 -3.90
N GLU A 251 -22.69 6.17 -4.10
CA GLU A 251 -24.08 6.00 -3.65
C GLU A 251 -24.78 4.78 -4.27
N ASP A 252 -24.62 4.56 -5.57
CA ASP A 252 -25.29 3.47 -6.31
C ASP A 252 -24.82 2.05 -5.92
N VAL A 253 -23.66 1.95 -5.26
CA VAL A 253 -23.08 0.71 -4.73
C VAL A 253 -23.21 0.62 -3.20
N GLY A 254 -23.34 1.76 -2.50
CA GLY A 254 -23.32 1.83 -1.03
C GLY A 254 -21.90 1.94 -0.44
N MET A 255 -20.99 2.58 -1.16
CA MET A 255 -19.61 2.87 -0.72
C MET A 255 -19.50 4.30 -0.16
N GLU A 256 -18.52 4.53 0.70
CA GLU A 256 -18.06 5.87 1.08
C GLU A 256 -16.82 6.30 0.25
N PRO A 257 -16.72 7.55 -0.24
CA PRO A 257 -15.48 8.03 -0.86
C PRO A 257 -14.37 8.25 0.18
N ILE A 258 -13.16 7.78 -0.12
CA ILE A 258 -11.92 8.36 0.41
C ILE A 258 -11.42 9.30 -0.69
N MET A 259 -11.58 10.61 -0.49
CA MET A 259 -11.37 11.59 -1.56
C MET A 259 -10.03 12.30 -1.41
N ALA A 260 -9.13 12.09 -2.36
CA ALA A 260 -7.87 12.81 -2.41
C ALA A 260 -8.03 14.24 -2.96
N ILE A 261 -7.27 15.18 -2.38
CA ILE A 261 -7.12 16.57 -2.82
C ILE A 261 -5.69 16.80 -3.32
N TRP A 262 -5.52 17.67 -4.31
CA TRP A 262 -4.19 17.97 -4.84
C TRP A 262 -3.43 18.91 -3.90
N ALA A 263 -2.23 18.51 -3.48
CA ALA A 263 -1.59 19.05 -2.28
C ALA A 263 -0.39 19.98 -2.53
N GLY A 264 -0.19 20.50 -3.74
CA GLY A 264 0.97 21.37 -4.06
C GLY A 264 2.19 20.67 -4.69
N TYR A 265 2.07 19.44 -5.16
CA TYR A 265 3.18 18.65 -5.76
C TYR A 265 2.79 18.01 -7.09
N SER A 266 3.77 17.75 -7.96
CA SER A 266 3.60 17.10 -9.27
C SER A 266 4.79 16.22 -9.63
N LEU A 267 4.58 15.18 -10.44
CA LEU A 267 5.51 14.06 -10.63
C LEU A 267 6.86 14.40 -11.28
N ASN A 268 7.01 15.57 -11.93
CA ASN A 268 8.34 16.11 -12.31
C ASN A 268 9.16 16.66 -11.12
N GLY A 269 8.70 16.50 -9.88
CA GLY A 269 9.38 17.01 -8.68
C GLY A 269 9.05 18.46 -8.32
N ALA A 270 8.22 19.16 -9.11
CA ALA A 270 7.86 20.53 -8.84
C ALA A 270 6.89 20.64 -7.66
N SER A 271 7.25 21.48 -6.68
CA SER A 271 6.42 21.85 -5.53
C SER A 271 6.03 23.32 -5.61
N VAL A 272 4.79 23.66 -5.25
CA VAL A 272 4.37 25.05 -5.05
C VAL A 272 5.06 25.61 -3.80
N ALA A 273 5.58 26.84 -3.90
CA ALA A 273 6.29 27.49 -2.80
C ALA A 273 5.38 27.74 -1.58
N GLU A 274 5.97 27.70 -0.38
CA GLU A 274 5.31 27.96 0.89
C GLU A 274 4.68 29.37 0.96
N GLY A 275 3.53 29.49 1.62
CA GLY A 275 2.82 30.74 1.86
C GLY A 275 1.87 31.12 0.73
N ALA A 276 1.83 32.39 0.34
CA ALA A 276 0.80 32.95 -0.54
C ALA A 276 0.65 32.25 -1.91
N ALA A 277 1.66 31.50 -2.38
CA ALA A 277 1.57 30.73 -3.61
C ALA A 277 0.71 29.45 -3.45
N LEU A 278 0.54 28.92 -2.24
CA LEU A 278 -0.29 27.74 -1.95
C LEU A 278 -1.78 28.07 -1.79
N GLU A 279 -2.12 29.27 -1.33
CA GLU A 279 -3.50 29.67 -1.03
C GLU A 279 -4.53 29.40 -2.15
N PRO A 280 -4.25 29.64 -3.45
CA PRO A 280 -5.21 29.33 -4.52
C PRO A 280 -5.54 27.83 -4.64
N TYR A 281 -4.60 26.96 -4.27
CA TYR A 281 -4.77 25.51 -4.33
C TYR A 281 -5.43 24.95 -3.06
N ILE A 282 -5.16 25.57 -1.90
CA ILE A 282 -5.91 25.32 -0.66
C ILE A 282 -7.38 25.72 -0.88
N GLN A 283 -7.66 26.89 -1.45
CA GLN A 283 -9.02 27.29 -1.80
C GLN A 283 -9.68 26.34 -2.81
N GLN A 284 -8.97 25.89 -3.85
CA GLN A 284 -9.49 24.88 -4.79
C GLN A 284 -9.88 23.57 -4.07
N SER A 285 -9.15 23.19 -3.03
CA SER A 285 -9.42 21.99 -2.21
C SER A 285 -10.58 22.20 -1.22
N ILE A 286 -10.69 23.39 -0.62
CA ILE A 286 -11.87 23.81 0.15
C ILE A 286 -13.11 23.75 -0.74
N ASP A 287 -13.02 24.25 -1.97
CA ASP A 287 -14.12 24.24 -2.93
C ASP A 287 -14.49 22.82 -3.38
N GLN A 288 -13.49 21.93 -3.53
CA GLN A 288 -13.70 20.51 -3.80
C GLN A 288 -14.49 19.84 -2.68
N ILE A 289 -14.11 20.05 -1.42
CA ILE A 289 -14.81 19.49 -0.26
C ILE A 289 -16.22 20.09 -0.17
N ASN A 290 -16.37 21.41 -0.35
CA ASN A 290 -17.68 22.08 -0.36
C ASN A 290 -18.62 21.57 -1.47
N PHE A 291 -18.10 21.17 -2.63
CA PHE A 291 -18.92 20.50 -3.65
C PHE A 291 -19.54 19.21 -3.11
N VAL A 292 -18.82 18.46 -2.27
CA VAL A 292 -19.28 17.21 -1.67
C VAL A 292 -20.21 17.45 -0.47
N VAL A 293 -19.79 18.27 0.50
CA VAL A 293 -20.40 18.32 1.85
C VAL A 293 -21.27 19.55 2.11
N SER A 294 -21.14 20.65 1.35
CA SER A 294 -21.83 21.91 1.70
C SER A 294 -23.35 21.76 1.64
N THR A 295 -24.03 22.30 2.66
CA THR A 295 -25.49 22.43 2.72
C THR A 295 -26.00 23.71 2.06
N ASP A 296 -25.14 24.69 1.75
CA ASP A 296 -25.55 25.81 0.89
C ASP A 296 -25.62 25.35 -0.57
N ILE A 297 -26.82 25.44 -1.14
CA ILE A 297 -27.14 25.12 -2.54
C ILE A 297 -27.53 26.36 -3.35
N THR A 298 -27.40 27.55 -2.76
CA THR A 298 -27.72 28.84 -3.39
C THR A 298 -26.50 29.52 -3.99
N SER A 299 -25.32 29.28 -3.42
CA SER A 299 -24.05 29.81 -3.89
C SER A 299 -22.92 28.77 -3.91
N GLY A 300 -21.80 29.12 -4.54
CA GLY A 300 -20.58 28.32 -4.51
C GLY A 300 -20.68 26.88 -5.05
N PRO A 301 -19.75 25.99 -4.65
CA PRO A 301 -19.69 24.61 -5.15
C PRO A 301 -20.92 23.75 -4.84
N GLY A 302 -21.59 23.96 -3.71
CA GLY A 302 -22.81 23.23 -3.36
C GLY A 302 -23.99 23.53 -4.29
N ALA A 303 -24.10 24.78 -4.78
CA ALA A 303 -25.04 25.13 -5.84
C ALA A 303 -24.74 24.42 -7.18
N ILE A 304 -23.46 24.20 -7.51
CA ILE A 304 -23.08 23.41 -8.69
C ILE A 304 -23.58 21.97 -8.53
N ARG A 305 -23.33 21.32 -7.37
CA ARG A 305 -23.82 19.97 -7.09
C ARG A 305 -25.36 19.88 -7.20
N ALA A 306 -26.06 20.86 -6.63
CA ALA A 306 -27.53 20.95 -6.72
C ALA A 306 -28.02 21.10 -8.17
N SER A 307 -27.37 21.93 -8.98
CA SER A 307 -27.71 22.13 -10.40
C SER A 307 -27.55 20.86 -11.26
N LEU A 308 -26.70 19.92 -10.84
CA LEU A 308 -26.51 18.62 -11.47
C LEU A 308 -27.58 17.57 -11.06
N GLY A 309 -28.55 17.97 -10.24
CA GLY A 309 -29.66 17.14 -9.77
C GLY A 309 -29.46 16.53 -8.38
N HIS A 310 -28.41 16.92 -7.65
CA HIS A 310 -28.13 16.37 -6.32
C HIS A 310 -27.94 17.49 -5.26
N PRO A 311 -29.04 17.98 -4.67
CA PRO A 311 -28.96 19.07 -3.69
C PRO A 311 -28.44 18.63 -2.32
N LYS A 312 -28.49 17.33 -1.98
CA LYS A 312 -28.04 16.85 -0.67
C LYS A 312 -26.51 16.72 -0.64
N PRO A 313 -25.84 16.89 0.51
CA PRO A 313 -24.47 16.46 0.68
C PRO A 313 -24.30 14.97 0.37
N PHE A 314 -23.13 14.58 -0.14
CA PHE A 314 -22.68 13.18 -0.15
C PHE A 314 -21.99 12.86 1.19
N ALA A 315 -21.85 11.57 1.51
CA ALA A 315 -21.00 11.13 2.62
C ALA A 315 -19.52 11.38 2.31
N LEU A 316 -18.77 11.88 3.30
CA LEU A 316 -17.31 12.07 3.23
C LEU A 316 -16.73 12.20 4.64
N THR A 317 -16.19 11.12 5.19
CA THR A 317 -15.43 11.13 6.46
C THR A 317 -13.93 11.31 6.23
N TYR A 318 -13.41 10.93 5.05
CA TYR A 318 -11.97 10.81 4.81
C TYR A 318 -11.50 11.60 3.59
N VAL A 319 -10.51 12.46 3.80
CA VAL A 319 -9.79 13.18 2.75
C VAL A 319 -8.30 12.84 2.81
N GLU A 320 -7.67 12.64 1.67
CA GLU A 320 -6.26 12.26 1.52
C GLU A 320 -5.51 13.34 0.72
N ASP A 321 -4.19 13.43 0.86
CA ASP A 321 -3.35 14.39 0.12
C ASP A 321 -2.18 13.69 -0.61
N PHE A 322 -1.04 14.35 -0.88
CA PHE A 322 0.11 13.67 -1.51
C PHE A 322 1.51 14.12 -1.03
N PHE A 323 2.38 13.15 -0.79
CA PHE A 323 3.70 13.29 -0.19
C PHE A 323 4.82 13.74 -1.14
N SER A 324 5.79 14.48 -0.62
CA SER A 324 7.08 14.72 -1.27
C SER A 324 8.10 15.29 -0.26
N SER A 325 9.32 15.58 -0.69
CA SER A 325 10.33 16.21 0.17
C SER A 325 9.93 17.58 0.76
N THR A 326 8.93 18.25 0.17
CA THR A 326 8.39 19.55 0.64
C THR A 326 7.16 19.41 1.54
N TYR A 327 6.72 18.18 1.83
CA TYR A 327 5.42 17.91 2.41
C TYR A 327 5.16 18.57 3.76
N TYR A 328 6.18 18.75 4.61
CA TYR A 328 6.01 19.29 5.96
C TYR A 328 5.27 20.65 5.98
N TYR A 329 5.66 21.62 5.12
CA TYR A 329 4.97 22.92 5.07
C TYR A 329 3.64 22.84 4.31
N ARG A 330 3.57 21.98 3.28
CA ARG A 330 2.32 21.77 2.52
C ARG A 330 1.24 21.24 3.45
N TRP A 331 1.53 20.15 4.18
CA TRP A 331 0.68 19.62 5.23
C TRP A 331 0.32 20.68 6.28
N THR A 332 1.29 21.44 6.79
CA THR A 332 1.03 22.49 7.79
C THR A 332 0.00 23.53 7.32
N GLN A 333 0.15 24.03 6.09
CA GLN A 333 -0.73 25.07 5.54
C GLN A 333 -2.09 24.52 5.08
N TYR A 334 -2.11 23.34 4.43
CA TYR A 334 -3.36 22.66 4.06
C TYR A 334 -4.17 22.27 5.31
N LEU A 335 -3.58 21.50 6.23
CA LEU A 335 -4.31 20.92 7.35
C LEU A 335 -4.80 22.00 8.33
N GLY A 336 -3.98 23.02 8.62
CA GLY A 336 -4.37 24.11 9.51
C GLY A 336 -5.63 24.85 9.03
N ASN A 337 -5.72 25.10 7.72
CA ASN A 337 -6.90 25.72 7.10
C ASN A 337 -8.08 24.73 7.01
N LEU A 338 -7.82 23.49 6.60
CA LEU A 338 -8.88 22.50 6.32
C LEU A 338 -9.53 21.92 7.57
N THR A 339 -8.79 21.60 8.63
CA THR A 339 -9.38 21.09 9.90
C THR A 339 -10.22 22.13 10.62
N THR A 340 -9.90 23.41 10.44
CA THR A 340 -10.70 24.53 10.98
C THR A 340 -12.05 24.67 10.27
N LEU A 341 -12.09 24.42 8.95
CA LEU A 341 -13.30 24.52 8.13
C LEU A 341 -14.15 23.23 8.12
N PHE A 342 -13.50 22.07 8.27
CA PHE A 342 -14.12 20.75 8.18
C PHE A 342 -13.71 19.87 9.37
N PRO A 343 -14.12 20.21 10.61
CA PRO A 343 -13.69 19.52 11.83
C PRO A 343 -14.13 18.05 11.92
N ASP A 344 -15.17 17.67 11.19
CA ASP A 344 -15.67 16.29 11.13
C ASP A 344 -14.94 15.40 10.11
N ILE A 345 -14.08 15.98 9.25
CA ILE A 345 -13.29 15.25 8.25
C ILE A 345 -11.95 14.81 8.84
N LYS A 346 -11.62 13.53 8.64
CA LYS A 346 -10.32 12.94 8.96
C LYS A 346 -9.39 13.09 7.75
N PHE A 347 -8.25 13.73 7.97
CA PHE A 347 -7.24 13.95 6.94
C PHE A 347 -6.13 12.90 7.05
N ILE A 348 -5.93 12.15 5.97
CA ILE A 348 -4.97 11.06 5.84
C ILE A 348 -3.65 11.62 5.30
N ALA A 349 -2.58 11.45 6.05
CA ALA A 349 -1.23 11.78 5.62
C ALA A 349 -0.62 10.67 4.76
N THR A 350 0.14 11.05 3.74
CA THR A 350 0.77 10.14 2.76
C THR A 350 2.29 10.04 2.94
N SER A 351 2.86 10.66 3.98
CA SER A 351 4.27 10.48 4.35
C SER A 351 4.52 9.16 5.06
N TYR A 352 5.80 8.81 5.24
CA TYR A 352 6.13 7.81 6.25
C TYR A 352 5.68 8.28 7.64
N VAL A 353 5.29 7.32 8.48
CA VAL A 353 4.81 7.57 9.83
C VAL A 353 5.91 8.25 10.65
N ALA A 354 5.62 9.46 11.13
CA ALA A 354 6.56 10.32 11.87
C ALA A 354 7.87 10.72 11.14
N ASP A 355 8.01 10.48 9.82
CA ASP A 355 9.15 10.96 9.02
C ASP A 355 8.68 11.55 7.66
N PRO A 356 8.69 12.90 7.50
CA PRO A 356 9.04 13.90 8.50
C PRO A 356 7.99 14.02 9.62
N VAL A 357 8.38 14.61 10.75
CA VAL A 357 7.42 14.99 11.80
C VAL A 357 6.47 16.07 11.26
N LEU A 358 5.18 15.78 11.28
CA LEU A 358 4.13 16.66 10.77
C LEU A 358 3.53 17.54 11.88
N SER A 359 3.10 18.74 11.50
CA SER A 359 2.38 19.68 12.38
C SER A 359 1.22 20.31 11.60
N PRO A 360 -0.04 20.24 12.05
CA PRO A 360 -0.55 19.40 13.15
C PRO A 360 -0.22 17.91 12.96
N VAL A 361 -0.23 17.15 14.06
CA VAL A 361 0.07 15.70 14.04
C VAL A 361 -1.03 14.96 13.26
N ALA A 362 -0.63 14.14 12.29
CA ALA A 362 -1.56 13.27 11.57
C ALA A 362 -1.96 12.07 12.44
N LEU A 363 -3.26 11.76 12.48
CA LEU A 363 -3.81 10.58 13.16
C LEU A 363 -4.29 9.50 12.18
N GLN A 364 -4.30 9.81 10.89
CA GLN A 364 -4.53 8.87 9.80
C GLN A 364 -3.31 8.89 8.89
N TYR A 365 -2.76 7.72 8.58
CA TYR A 365 -1.63 7.56 7.66
C TYR A 365 -1.92 6.57 6.54
N ASP A 366 -1.22 6.75 5.42
CA ASP A 366 -1.16 5.88 4.26
C ASP A 366 0.33 5.53 3.96
N ILE A 367 0.82 4.37 4.44
CA ILE A 367 2.18 3.82 4.14
C ILE A 367 2.14 3.18 2.73
N HIS A 368 3.23 2.78 2.03
CA HIS A 368 3.15 2.28 0.63
C HIS A 368 3.82 0.90 0.31
N VAL A 369 3.11 -0.11 -0.28
CA VAL A 369 3.71 -1.43 -0.66
C VAL A 369 3.17 -2.19 -1.90
N TYR A 370 4.10 -2.46 -2.82
CA TYR A 370 4.00 -3.51 -3.85
C TYR A 370 5.15 -4.50 -3.66
N GLN A 371 4.86 -5.80 -3.60
CA GLN A 371 5.85 -6.79 -3.14
C GLN A 371 5.69 -8.20 -3.75
N THR A 372 6.52 -9.15 -3.30
CA THR A 372 6.44 -10.57 -3.68
C THR A 372 5.38 -11.35 -2.88
N PRO A 373 4.83 -12.47 -3.41
CA PRO A 373 3.91 -13.33 -2.68
C PRO A 373 4.44 -13.81 -1.31
N ALA A 374 5.74 -14.13 -1.25
CA ALA A 374 6.40 -14.56 -0.01
C ALA A 374 6.45 -13.42 1.02
N TRP A 375 6.80 -12.21 0.59
CA TRP A 375 6.83 -11.04 1.48
C TRP A 375 5.48 -10.79 2.15
N PHE A 376 4.35 -10.88 1.41
CA PHE A 376 3.01 -10.68 1.99
C PHE A 376 2.68 -11.73 3.08
N ALA A 377 3.12 -12.98 2.89
CA ALA A 377 2.93 -14.03 3.89
C ALA A 377 3.81 -13.82 5.13
N ASP A 378 5.10 -13.50 4.92
CA ASP A 378 6.08 -13.28 6.00
C ASP A 378 5.75 -12.02 6.82
N ASN A 379 5.18 -11.00 6.19
CA ASN A 379 4.79 -9.73 6.83
C ASN A 379 3.32 -9.71 7.31
N SER A 380 2.68 -10.89 7.42
CA SER A 380 1.33 -11.02 7.99
C SER A 380 1.20 -10.55 9.47
N PHE A 381 2.30 -10.15 10.12
CA PHE A 381 2.37 -9.57 11.47
C PHE A 381 2.79 -8.10 11.51
N TYR A 382 2.81 -7.39 10.36
CA TYR A 382 3.39 -6.04 10.24
C TYR A 382 2.86 -5.03 11.27
N TYR A 383 1.55 -5.01 11.54
CA TYR A 383 0.92 -4.06 12.48
C TYR A 383 0.82 -4.56 13.93
N ASP A 384 1.18 -5.81 14.21
CA ASP A 384 1.03 -6.40 15.56
C ASP A 384 1.88 -5.66 16.62
N THR A 385 2.98 -5.05 16.21
CA THR A 385 3.87 -4.26 17.09
C THR A 385 3.65 -2.75 17.00
N PHE A 386 2.69 -2.27 16.22
CA PHE A 386 2.42 -0.84 16.07
C PHE A 386 1.76 -0.26 17.34
N ALA A 387 2.04 1.01 17.62
CA ALA A 387 1.48 1.69 18.78
C ALA A 387 -0.05 1.88 18.65
N ARG A 388 -0.76 1.76 19.78
CA ARG A 388 -2.19 2.04 19.92
C ARG A 388 -2.37 3.39 20.63
N ASP A 389 -1.88 4.45 19.99
CA ASP A 389 -1.82 5.81 20.54
C ASP A 389 -2.92 6.75 20.00
N GLY A 390 -3.84 6.21 19.19
CA GLY A 390 -4.86 6.96 18.46
C GLY A 390 -4.53 7.12 16.97
N THR A 391 -3.31 6.80 16.55
CA THR A 391 -2.98 6.69 15.12
C THR A 391 -3.70 5.50 14.50
N THR A 392 -4.21 5.72 13.29
CA THR A 392 -4.93 4.74 12.48
C THR A 392 -4.36 4.75 11.06
N TYR A 393 -4.46 3.61 10.39
CA TYR A 393 -3.76 3.37 9.13
C TYR A 393 -4.77 2.97 8.05
N PHE A 394 -4.72 3.68 6.92
CA PHE A 394 -5.33 3.28 5.67
C PHE A 394 -4.33 2.40 4.94
N GLU A 395 -4.54 1.09 5.02
CA GLU A 395 -3.39 0.23 5.11
C GLU A 395 -3.68 -1.18 4.62
N ALA A 396 -3.10 -1.44 3.47
CA ALA A 396 -2.23 -2.60 3.31
C ALA A 396 -0.87 -2.10 2.80
N SER A 397 -0.51 -0.90 3.26
CA SER A 397 0.33 0.11 2.64
C SER A 397 -0.16 0.58 1.25
N SER A 398 -1.01 1.65 1.20
CA SER A 398 -1.15 2.71 0.15
C SER A 398 -2.63 3.08 -0.14
N GLY A 399 -3.55 2.39 0.52
CA GLY A 399 -4.79 2.00 -0.14
C GLY A 399 -4.54 1.27 -1.48
N GLU A 400 -3.34 0.75 -1.70
CA GLU A 400 -2.84 0.15 -2.95
C GLU A 400 -1.82 -0.96 -2.64
N TYR A 401 -2.28 -2.20 -2.44
CA TYR A 401 -1.38 -3.35 -2.35
C TYR A 401 -1.61 -4.34 -3.48
N ALA A 402 -0.53 -5.02 -3.89
CA ALA A 402 -0.60 -6.21 -4.72
C ALA A 402 0.70 -7.02 -4.62
N ALA A 403 0.58 -8.35 -4.69
CA ALA A 403 1.68 -9.21 -5.07
C ALA A 403 1.92 -9.04 -6.57
N ILE A 404 2.99 -8.36 -6.98
CA ILE A 404 3.20 -7.98 -8.39
C ILE A 404 4.22 -8.84 -9.14
N SER A 405 5.10 -9.54 -8.42
CA SER A 405 6.25 -10.23 -9.02
C SER A 405 6.82 -11.31 -8.09
N ILE A 406 7.38 -12.38 -8.63
CA ILE A 406 8.23 -13.32 -7.87
C ILE A 406 9.70 -12.84 -7.76
N ASN A 407 10.09 -11.81 -8.50
CA ASN A 407 11.45 -11.30 -8.54
C ASN A 407 11.67 -10.22 -7.46
N SER A 408 12.13 -10.64 -6.28
CA SER A 408 12.44 -9.75 -5.16
C SER A 408 13.55 -8.74 -5.43
N SER A 409 14.43 -9.01 -6.40
CA SER A 409 15.52 -8.09 -6.79
C SER A 409 15.07 -7.02 -7.79
N ASN A 410 13.97 -7.24 -8.50
CA ASN A 410 13.35 -6.24 -9.38
C ASN A 410 11.85 -6.51 -9.52
N LEU A 411 11.08 -5.99 -8.57
CA LEU A 411 9.62 -6.15 -8.50
C LEU A 411 8.92 -5.58 -9.74
N TYR A 412 9.44 -4.49 -10.30
CA TYR A 412 8.83 -3.74 -11.41
C TYR A 412 9.31 -4.17 -12.79
N SER A 413 9.98 -5.34 -12.91
CA SER A 413 10.49 -5.85 -14.17
C SER A 413 9.39 -6.28 -15.17
N THR A 414 9.80 -6.87 -16.29
CA THR A 414 8.90 -7.41 -17.32
C THR A 414 8.35 -8.80 -16.93
N PRO A 415 7.28 -9.29 -17.58
CA PRO A 415 6.74 -10.64 -17.30
C PRO A 415 7.76 -11.77 -17.44
N ASN A 416 8.63 -11.70 -18.45
CA ASN A 416 9.73 -12.66 -18.65
C ASN A 416 10.73 -12.71 -17.48
N ASN A 417 10.75 -11.67 -16.64
CA ASN A 417 11.62 -11.52 -15.47
C ASN A 417 10.85 -11.64 -14.14
N GLY A 418 9.68 -12.29 -14.15
CA GLY A 418 8.93 -12.66 -12.94
C GLY A 418 7.77 -11.74 -12.55
N ARG A 419 7.47 -10.69 -13.32
CA ARG A 419 6.28 -9.83 -13.12
C ARG A 419 5.01 -10.59 -13.51
N PHE A 420 3.96 -10.49 -12.71
CA PHE A 420 2.68 -11.11 -13.04
C PHE A 420 1.90 -10.28 -14.06
N THR A 421 1.49 -10.89 -15.18
CA THR A 421 0.57 -10.25 -16.16
C THR A 421 -0.86 -10.18 -15.61
N PHE A 422 -1.32 -11.25 -14.97
CA PHE A 422 -2.57 -11.35 -14.23
C PHE A 422 -2.27 -11.88 -12.82
N PRO A 423 -3.08 -11.60 -11.80
CA PRO A 423 -2.86 -12.19 -10.48
C PRO A 423 -2.87 -13.72 -10.55
N GLU A 424 -1.84 -14.33 -9.98
CA GLU A 424 -1.69 -15.78 -9.87
C GLU A 424 -2.13 -16.26 -8.48
N VAL A 425 -2.52 -17.53 -8.36
CA VAL A 425 -2.90 -18.15 -7.08
C VAL A 425 -1.86 -17.88 -5.99
N GLN A 426 -0.56 -18.02 -6.27
CA GLN A 426 0.49 -17.76 -5.29
C GLN A 426 0.45 -16.33 -4.73
N GLY A 427 0.25 -15.32 -5.60
CA GLY A 427 0.11 -13.92 -5.20
C GLY A 427 -1.12 -13.70 -4.34
N SER A 428 -2.28 -14.17 -4.79
CA SER A 428 -3.55 -14.00 -4.08
C SER A 428 -3.60 -14.72 -2.73
N VAL A 429 -2.91 -15.86 -2.60
CA VAL A 429 -2.79 -16.60 -1.34
C VAL A 429 -1.83 -15.86 -0.37
N GLY A 430 -0.74 -15.28 -0.88
CA GLY A 430 0.14 -14.39 -0.12
C GLY A 430 -0.58 -13.14 0.39
N GLU A 431 -1.32 -12.45 -0.50
CA GLU A 431 -2.20 -11.33 -0.16
C GLU A 431 -3.22 -11.72 0.92
N ALA A 432 -3.90 -12.87 0.76
CA ALA A 432 -4.86 -13.36 1.76
C ALA A 432 -4.22 -13.62 3.13
N ALA A 433 -2.96 -14.07 3.18
CA ALA A 433 -2.22 -14.22 4.44
C ALA A 433 -1.98 -12.86 5.11
N PHE A 434 -1.52 -11.86 4.34
CA PHE A 434 -1.37 -10.49 4.83
C PHE A 434 -2.69 -9.90 5.34
N MET A 435 -3.79 -10.10 4.61
CA MET A 435 -5.13 -9.65 5.00
C MET A 435 -5.64 -10.25 6.32
N THR A 436 -5.13 -11.40 6.77
CA THR A 436 -5.42 -11.89 8.14
C THR A 436 -4.74 -11.04 9.22
N GLY A 437 -3.57 -10.49 8.92
CA GLY A 437 -2.90 -9.48 9.74
C GLY A 437 -3.67 -8.17 9.80
N LEU A 438 -4.17 -7.70 8.66
CA LEU A 438 -5.00 -6.48 8.60
C LEU A 438 -6.27 -6.62 9.45
N GLU A 439 -6.97 -7.76 9.37
CA GLU A 439 -8.17 -7.99 10.16
C GLU A 439 -7.88 -8.24 11.65
N ARG A 440 -6.73 -8.82 11.99
CA ARG A 440 -6.28 -8.96 13.40
C ARG A 440 -5.93 -7.61 14.03
N ASN A 441 -5.44 -6.67 13.24
CA ASN A 441 -5.05 -5.31 13.66
C ASN A 441 -6.08 -4.25 13.23
N SER A 442 -7.34 -4.63 13.02
CA SER A 442 -8.40 -3.71 12.59
C SER A 442 -8.86 -2.73 13.68
N ASP A 443 -8.19 -2.75 14.84
CA ASP A 443 -8.28 -1.73 15.88
C ASP A 443 -7.56 -0.44 15.47
N ILE A 444 -6.50 -0.55 14.64
CA ILE A 444 -5.75 0.58 14.06
C ILE A 444 -5.82 0.61 12.52
N VAL A 445 -5.96 -0.53 11.83
CA VAL A 445 -6.13 -0.60 10.37
C VAL A 445 -7.61 -0.43 10.02
N PHE A 446 -8.01 0.74 9.52
CA PHE A 446 -9.44 1.07 9.31
C PHE A 446 -9.95 0.78 7.89
N ALA A 447 -9.05 0.74 6.90
CA ALA A 447 -9.37 0.52 5.49
C ALA A 447 -8.17 -0.15 4.78
N ALA A 448 -8.41 -0.84 3.66
CA ALA A 448 -7.39 -1.48 2.84
C ALA A 448 -7.93 -1.76 1.43
N SER A 449 -7.17 -1.48 0.37
CA SER A 449 -7.61 -1.70 -1.02
C SER A 449 -6.48 -2.19 -1.93
N TYR A 450 -6.79 -3.17 -2.78
CA TYR A 450 -5.84 -3.67 -3.79
C TYR A 450 -5.72 -2.66 -4.93
N ALA A 451 -4.54 -2.54 -5.54
CA ALA A 451 -4.37 -1.75 -6.77
C ALA A 451 -3.42 -2.37 -7.80
N PRO A 452 -3.56 -2.01 -9.09
CA PRO A 452 -4.66 -1.24 -9.66
C PRO A 452 -5.96 -2.06 -9.76
N LEU A 453 -7.10 -1.41 -9.49
CA LEU A 453 -8.42 -2.05 -9.50
C LEU A 453 -8.84 -2.56 -10.90
N LEU A 454 -8.56 -1.78 -11.95
CA LEU A 454 -9.02 -2.05 -13.32
C LEU A 454 -7.84 -2.02 -14.30
N GLY A 455 -7.79 -2.95 -15.26
CA GLY A 455 -6.84 -2.95 -16.37
C GLY A 455 -7.45 -3.37 -17.69
N HIS A 456 -7.32 -2.55 -18.74
CA HIS A 456 -7.76 -2.93 -20.08
C HIS A 456 -6.68 -3.80 -20.75
N VAL A 457 -7.02 -5.04 -21.13
CA VAL A 457 -6.01 -6.04 -21.52
C VAL A 457 -5.19 -5.65 -22.76
N ASN A 458 -5.78 -4.94 -23.71
CA ASN A 458 -5.09 -4.44 -24.91
C ASN A 458 -4.27 -3.16 -24.70
N GLY A 459 -4.25 -2.58 -23.50
CA GLY A 459 -3.71 -1.23 -23.28
C GLY A 459 -3.38 -0.91 -21.83
N SER A 460 -2.81 -1.87 -21.09
CA SER A 460 -2.42 -1.69 -19.69
C SER A 460 -0.99 -1.17 -19.53
N GLN A 461 -0.81 -0.18 -18.64
CA GLN A 461 0.49 0.39 -18.26
C GLN A 461 1.09 -0.31 -17.03
N TRP A 462 0.28 -1.05 -16.27
CA TRP A 462 0.67 -1.69 -15.02
C TRP A 462 -0.03 -3.02 -14.85
N THR A 463 0.72 -4.05 -14.50
CA THR A 463 0.21 -5.39 -14.19
C THR A 463 0.76 -5.88 -12.85
N PRO A 464 0.10 -6.81 -12.17
CA PRO A 464 -1.25 -7.32 -12.44
C PRO A 464 -2.36 -6.32 -12.05
N ASN A 465 -3.62 -6.62 -12.35
CA ASN A 465 -4.80 -5.81 -12.01
C ASN A 465 -5.91 -6.67 -11.38
N LEU A 466 -6.75 -6.09 -10.53
CA LEU A 466 -7.80 -6.86 -9.83
C LEU A 466 -8.89 -7.36 -10.79
N ILE A 467 -9.37 -6.48 -11.67
CA ILE A 467 -10.33 -6.80 -12.74
C ILE A 467 -9.68 -6.46 -14.08
N GLY A 468 -9.41 -7.48 -14.88
CA GLY A 468 -9.08 -7.32 -16.29
C GLY A 468 -10.35 -7.10 -17.10
N PHE A 469 -10.27 -6.41 -18.24
CA PHE A 469 -11.40 -6.30 -19.16
C PHE A 469 -10.94 -5.98 -20.59
N ASP A 470 -11.78 -6.31 -21.56
CA ASP A 470 -11.67 -5.88 -22.95
C ASP A 470 -12.93 -5.08 -23.35
N SER A 471 -13.09 -4.77 -24.63
CA SER A 471 -14.25 -4.03 -25.15
C SER A 471 -15.61 -4.74 -24.96
N GLY A 472 -15.64 -6.06 -24.72
CA GLY A 472 -16.86 -6.87 -24.59
C GLY A 472 -17.06 -7.66 -23.29
N SER A 473 -16.01 -7.90 -22.51
CA SER A 473 -16.04 -8.82 -21.36
C SER A 473 -15.20 -8.32 -20.17
N VAL A 474 -15.41 -8.95 -19.00
CA VAL A 474 -14.64 -8.73 -17.76
C VAL A 474 -14.01 -10.05 -17.29
N ILE A 475 -12.81 -9.95 -16.72
CA ILE A 475 -11.98 -11.07 -16.27
C ILE A 475 -11.72 -10.88 -14.78
N LEU A 476 -12.33 -11.73 -13.96
CA LEU A 476 -12.21 -11.68 -12.50
C LEU A 476 -10.97 -12.48 -12.08
N SER A 477 -9.96 -11.80 -11.53
CA SER A 477 -8.69 -12.44 -11.15
C SER A 477 -8.82 -13.35 -9.91
N THR A 478 -7.77 -14.13 -9.63
CA THR A 478 -7.67 -14.85 -8.35
C THR A 478 -7.71 -13.91 -7.16
N SER A 479 -7.06 -12.74 -7.25
CA SER A 479 -7.06 -11.72 -6.19
C SER A 479 -8.44 -11.07 -6.04
N TYR A 480 -9.20 -10.86 -7.12
CA TYR A 480 -10.59 -10.40 -7.04
C TYR A 480 -11.42 -11.31 -6.13
N TYR A 481 -11.29 -12.63 -6.33
CA TYR A 481 -12.02 -13.61 -5.52
C TYR A 481 -11.55 -13.64 -4.06
N VAL A 482 -10.26 -13.38 -3.78
CA VAL A 482 -9.76 -13.19 -2.41
C VAL A 482 -10.38 -11.95 -1.77
N GLN A 483 -10.32 -10.79 -2.43
CA GLN A 483 -10.94 -9.54 -1.93
C GLN A 483 -12.43 -9.74 -1.64
N GLN A 484 -13.18 -10.33 -2.59
CA GLN A 484 -14.59 -10.67 -2.41
C GLN A 484 -14.82 -11.61 -1.21
N MET A 485 -13.99 -12.65 -1.06
CA MET A 485 -14.11 -13.60 0.06
C MET A 485 -13.82 -12.95 1.41
N PHE A 486 -12.93 -11.97 1.50
CA PHE A 486 -12.70 -11.23 2.74
C PHE A 486 -13.83 -10.23 3.02
N SER A 487 -14.23 -9.40 2.04
CA SER A 487 -15.20 -8.33 2.24
C SER A 487 -16.63 -8.84 2.51
N LEU A 488 -17.11 -9.83 1.76
CA LEU A 488 -18.42 -10.48 2.00
C LEU A 488 -18.45 -11.37 3.26
N SER A 489 -17.35 -11.38 4.02
CA SER A 489 -17.12 -12.19 5.21
C SER A 489 -16.45 -11.40 6.32
N ARG A 490 -16.73 -10.09 6.36
CA ARG A 490 -16.28 -9.17 7.41
C ARG A 490 -17.30 -9.20 8.55
N GLY A 491 -16.85 -9.56 9.74
CA GLY A 491 -17.61 -9.35 10.97
C GLY A 491 -17.60 -7.89 11.42
N ASP A 492 -18.29 -7.61 12.51
CA ASP A 492 -18.25 -6.34 13.25
C ASP A 492 -17.42 -6.47 14.55
N VAL A 493 -16.99 -7.69 14.91
CA VAL A 493 -16.13 -7.99 16.06
C VAL A 493 -15.02 -8.95 15.64
N TYR A 494 -13.76 -8.63 15.96
CA TYR A 494 -12.65 -9.58 15.88
C TYR A 494 -12.68 -10.58 17.04
N LEU A 495 -12.45 -11.86 16.76
CA LEU A 495 -12.40 -12.91 17.76
C LEU A 495 -10.95 -13.39 17.93
N PRO A 496 -10.31 -13.12 19.08
CA PRO A 496 -9.01 -13.69 19.40
C PRO A 496 -9.04 -15.22 19.29
N SER A 497 -7.98 -15.77 18.70
CA SER A 497 -7.74 -17.21 18.57
C SER A 497 -6.26 -17.48 18.78
N THR A 498 -5.84 -18.74 18.78
CA THR A 498 -4.41 -19.11 18.71
C THR A 498 -3.75 -18.31 17.59
N LEU A 499 -2.64 -17.63 17.87
CA LEU A 499 -1.95 -16.87 16.84
C LEU A 499 -1.32 -17.83 15.81
N PRO A 500 -1.35 -17.47 14.52
CA PRO A 500 -0.49 -18.11 13.53
C PRO A 500 0.98 -18.03 13.91
N LYS A 501 1.81 -18.90 13.32
CA LYS A 501 3.26 -18.74 13.41
C LYS A 501 3.69 -17.57 12.53
N SER A 502 4.44 -16.62 13.07
CA SER A 502 5.12 -15.58 12.27
C SER A 502 6.13 -16.23 11.31
N GLY A 503 6.14 -15.81 10.04
CA GLY A 503 6.82 -16.52 8.94
C GLY A 503 6.28 -17.94 8.68
N GLY A 504 5.04 -18.23 9.10
CA GLY A 504 4.40 -19.53 8.98
C GLY A 504 3.59 -19.69 7.69
N THR A 505 3.51 -20.92 7.18
CA THR A 505 2.81 -21.24 5.92
C THR A 505 1.29 -21.29 6.04
N LEU A 506 0.74 -21.19 7.25
CA LEU A 506 -0.70 -21.18 7.51
C LEU A 506 -1.03 -19.95 8.36
N GLN A 507 -1.89 -19.08 7.84
CA GLN A 507 -2.33 -17.84 8.46
C GLN A 507 -3.86 -17.83 8.56
N TRP A 508 -4.42 -17.23 9.62
CA TRP A 508 -5.87 -17.17 9.81
C TRP A 508 -6.33 -15.94 10.59
N SER A 509 -7.60 -15.57 10.35
CA SER A 509 -8.36 -14.57 11.10
C SER A 509 -9.75 -15.11 11.39
N VAL A 510 -10.32 -14.72 12.53
CA VAL A 510 -11.69 -15.06 12.93
C VAL A 510 -12.43 -13.79 13.29
N THR A 511 -13.57 -13.55 12.65
CA THR A 511 -14.48 -12.46 12.99
C THR A 511 -15.88 -12.98 13.24
N LYS A 512 -16.67 -12.20 13.99
CA LYS A 512 -18.08 -12.44 14.25
C LYS A 512 -18.89 -11.26 13.73
N LYS A 513 -20.07 -11.53 13.17
CA LYS A 513 -21.11 -10.53 12.90
C LYS A 513 -22.19 -10.62 13.96
N THR A 514 -22.27 -9.65 14.86
CA THR A 514 -23.14 -9.64 16.05
C THR A 514 -24.62 -9.74 15.66
N SER A 515 -25.05 -8.94 14.68
CA SER A 515 -26.43 -8.88 14.19
C SER A 515 -27.01 -10.23 13.74
N THR A 516 -26.17 -11.11 13.19
CA THR A 516 -26.57 -12.46 12.74
C THR A 516 -26.04 -13.58 13.63
N ASN A 517 -25.13 -13.29 14.55
CA ASN A 517 -24.24 -14.25 15.24
C ASN A 517 -23.46 -15.17 14.30
N ASP A 518 -23.21 -14.74 13.06
CA ASP A 518 -22.37 -15.49 12.13
C ASP A 518 -20.91 -15.40 12.57
N VAL A 519 -20.20 -16.52 12.54
CA VAL A 519 -18.74 -16.56 12.73
C VAL A 519 -18.08 -16.86 11.39
N PHE A 520 -17.13 -16.02 10.99
CA PHE A 520 -16.35 -16.17 9.79
C PHE A 520 -14.93 -16.56 10.15
N ILE A 521 -14.50 -17.74 9.70
CA ILE A 521 -13.10 -18.19 9.82
C ILE A 521 -12.49 -18.09 8.43
N LYS A 522 -11.48 -17.24 8.30
CA LYS A 522 -10.71 -17.06 7.06
C LYS A 522 -9.31 -17.61 7.29
N ALA A 523 -8.86 -18.50 6.42
CA ALA A 523 -7.54 -19.10 6.46
C ALA A 523 -6.88 -19.03 5.09
N SER A 524 -5.59 -18.72 5.07
CA SER A 524 -4.73 -18.76 3.89
C SER A 524 -3.58 -19.73 4.14
N PHE A 525 -3.30 -20.60 3.16
CA PHE A 525 -2.18 -21.53 3.21
C PHE A 525 -1.16 -21.21 2.11
N VAL A 526 -0.14 -20.44 2.47
CA VAL A 526 0.97 -20.02 1.60
C VAL A 526 2.14 -20.98 1.80
N SER A 527 2.56 -21.72 0.78
CA SER A 527 3.85 -22.41 0.86
C SER A 527 4.48 -22.65 -0.50
N ASN A 528 5.69 -22.12 -0.69
CA ASN A 528 6.53 -22.43 -1.85
C ASN A 528 7.15 -23.84 -1.83
N PHE A 529 6.92 -24.62 -0.76
CA PHE A 529 7.57 -25.93 -0.57
C PHE A 529 6.64 -27.04 -0.06
N ALA A 530 5.49 -26.74 0.55
CA ALA A 530 4.51 -27.74 0.96
C ALA A 530 3.51 -28.05 -0.16
N THR A 531 3.79 -29.10 -0.93
CA THR A 531 2.85 -29.68 -1.91
C THR A 531 1.70 -30.46 -1.26
N ALA A 532 1.75 -30.67 0.06
CA ALA A 532 0.77 -31.44 0.82
C ALA A 532 -0.20 -30.53 1.59
N ALA A 533 -1.47 -30.92 1.59
CA ALA A 533 -2.53 -30.29 2.38
C ALA A 533 -2.31 -30.49 3.89
N GLN A 534 -2.72 -29.53 4.71
CA GLN A 534 -2.57 -29.59 6.18
C GLN A 534 -3.92 -29.71 6.90
N ASN A 535 -3.97 -30.53 7.95
CA ASN A 535 -5.12 -30.59 8.84
C ASN A 535 -5.11 -29.42 9.82
N VAL A 536 -6.18 -28.63 9.80
CA VAL A 536 -6.44 -27.54 10.74
C VAL A 536 -7.59 -27.96 11.64
N THR A 537 -7.28 -28.30 12.89
CA THR A 537 -8.29 -28.53 13.93
C THR A 537 -8.83 -27.18 14.38
N ILE A 538 -10.15 -27.02 14.32
CA ILE A 538 -10.84 -25.81 14.79
C ILE A 538 -11.65 -26.18 16.02
N GLU A 539 -11.39 -25.47 17.11
CA GLU A 539 -12.10 -25.57 18.37
C GLU A 539 -12.86 -24.26 18.63
N LEU A 540 -14.17 -24.37 18.82
CA LEU A 540 -15.08 -23.25 19.03
C LEU A 540 -15.51 -23.23 20.50
N PRO A 541 -15.12 -22.22 21.30
CA PRO A 541 -15.41 -22.17 22.74
C PRO A 541 -16.89 -21.82 23.06
N PHE A 542 -17.77 -21.81 22.06
CA PHE A 542 -19.17 -21.44 22.25
C PHE A 542 -20.00 -22.57 22.85
N THR A 543 -20.94 -22.22 23.74
CA THR A 543 -21.86 -23.18 24.37
C THR A 543 -22.71 -23.91 23.32
N THR A 544 -23.18 -23.18 22.31
CA THR A 544 -23.96 -23.66 21.17
C THR A 544 -23.25 -23.29 19.87
N VAL A 545 -23.18 -24.25 18.94
CA VAL A 545 -22.57 -24.11 17.60
C VAL A 545 -23.44 -24.84 16.58
N ALA A 546 -23.39 -24.44 15.31
CA ALA A 546 -24.11 -25.17 14.27
C ALA A 546 -23.43 -26.51 13.93
N THR A 547 -24.25 -27.50 13.56
CA THR A 547 -23.81 -28.84 13.13
C THR A 547 -23.38 -28.88 11.66
N SER A 548 -23.62 -27.81 10.91
CA SER A 548 -23.17 -27.65 9.52
C SER A 548 -22.63 -26.24 9.28
N GLY A 549 -21.77 -26.11 8.28
CA GLY A 549 -21.29 -24.83 7.78
C GLY A 549 -21.01 -24.86 6.29
N THR A 550 -20.94 -23.68 5.69
CA THR A 550 -20.51 -23.46 4.32
C THR A 550 -19.03 -23.12 4.30
N VAL A 551 -18.25 -23.75 3.43
CA VAL A 551 -16.88 -23.35 3.09
C VAL A 551 -16.81 -22.91 1.63
N LYS A 552 -16.24 -21.74 1.37
CA LYS A 552 -15.88 -21.26 0.02
C LYS A 552 -14.35 -21.29 -0.08
N VAL A 553 -13.81 -22.02 -1.05
CA VAL A 553 -12.36 -22.26 -1.22
C VAL A 553 -11.92 -21.81 -2.61
N LEU A 554 -10.92 -20.94 -2.68
CA LEU A 554 -10.11 -20.68 -3.88
C LEU A 554 -8.82 -21.49 -3.75
N THR A 555 -8.45 -22.26 -4.78
CA THR A 555 -7.21 -23.04 -4.83
C THR A 555 -6.91 -23.44 -6.28
N GLY A 556 -5.64 -23.76 -6.57
CA GLY A 556 -5.16 -24.17 -7.90
C GLY A 556 -3.66 -24.43 -7.86
N ALA A 557 -3.05 -24.62 -9.03
CA ALA A 557 -1.59 -24.59 -9.14
C ALA A 557 -1.07 -23.19 -8.79
N ALA A 558 0.14 -23.09 -8.21
CA ALA A 558 0.73 -21.84 -7.73
C ALA A 558 0.68 -20.72 -8.79
N THR A 559 1.05 -21.05 -10.03
CA THR A 559 1.11 -20.13 -11.19
C THR A 559 -0.16 -20.14 -12.04
N ALA A 560 -1.30 -20.61 -11.51
CA ALA A 560 -2.57 -20.55 -12.23
C ALA A 560 -3.21 -19.15 -12.10
N PHE A 561 -3.80 -18.65 -13.19
CA PHE A 561 -4.47 -17.36 -13.27
C PHE A 561 -5.62 -17.43 -14.30
N ASN A 562 -6.47 -16.39 -14.32
CA ASN A 562 -7.56 -16.23 -15.29
C ASN A 562 -7.12 -15.30 -16.43
N THR A 563 -7.49 -15.62 -17.67
CA THR A 563 -7.14 -14.86 -18.89
C THR A 563 -8.40 -14.50 -19.70
N PRO A 564 -8.34 -13.68 -20.76
CA PRO A 564 -9.48 -13.47 -21.66
C PRO A 564 -10.01 -14.78 -22.28
N GLU A 565 -9.12 -15.70 -22.63
CA GLU A 565 -9.44 -16.98 -23.29
C GLU A 565 -9.93 -18.04 -22.29
N ALA A 566 -9.45 -17.95 -21.04
CA ALA A 566 -9.82 -18.85 -19.94
C ALA A 566 -10.14 -18.04 -18.66
N PRO A 567 -11.28 -17.32 -18.62
CA PRO A 567 -11.60 -16.38 -17.53
C PRO A 567 -12.05 -17.05 -16.23
N ASN A 568 -12.24 -18.38 -16.25
CA ASN A 568 -12.74 -19.18 -15.12
C ASN A 568 -11.79 -20.35 -14.76
N THR A 569 -10.52 -20.29 -15.13
CA THR A 569 -9.49 -21.30 -14.79
C THR A 569 -9.40 -21.54 -13.28
N VAL A 570 -9.49 -20.46 -12.49
CA VAL A 570 -9.46 -20.49 -11.03
C VAL A 570 -10.64 -19.66 -10.50
N VAL A 571 -11.63 -20.35 -9.94
CA VAL A 571 -12.82 -19.74 -9.31
C VAL A 571 -13.10 -20.41 -7.95
N PRO A 572 -13.68 -19.70 -6.97
CA PRO A 572 -13.96 -20.30 -5.67
C PRO A 572 -15.08 -21.34 -5.74
N ILE A 573 -14.84 -22.51 -5.15
CA ILE A 573 -15.84 -23.57 -5.01
C ILE A 573 -16.47 -23.48 -3.63
N THR A 574 -17.81 -23.48 -3.58
CA THR A 574 -18.59 -23.47 -2.33
C THR A 574 -19.10 -24.86 -2.02
N ARG A 575 -18.96 -25.33 -0.78
CA ARG A 575 -19.43 -26.65 -0.29
C ARG A 575 -20.02 -26.53 1.12
N THR A 576 -20.95 -27.40 1.45
CA THR A 576 -21.37 -27.61 2.86
C THR A 576 -20.45 -28.65 3.51
N ILE A 577 -20.07 -28.40 4.76
CA ILE A 577 -19.28 -29.27 5.63
C ILE A 577 -20.04 -29.50 6.94
N VAL A 578 -19.78 -30.64 7.59
CA VAL A 578 -20.20 -30.85 8.98
C VAL A 578 -19.31 -29.99 9.88
N THR A 579 -19.91 -29.35 10.89
CA THR A 579 -19.21 -28.56 11.91
C THR A 579 -19.67 -28.97 13.30
N GLY A 580 -18.98 -28.48 14.33
CA GLY A 580 -19.30 -28.75 15.71
C GLY A 580 -18.41 -27.92 16.63
N LYS A 581 -18.34 -28.28 17.92
CA LYS A 581 -17.42 -27.61 18.86
C LYS A 581 -15.96 -27.86 18.49
N THR A 582 -15.68 -29.05 17.96
CA THR A 582 -14.40 -29.39 17.33
C THR A 582 -14.69 -29.93 15.94
N PHE A 583 -13.96 -29.46 14.93
CA PHE A 583 -13.98 -30.05 13.60
C PHE A 583 -12.63 -29.84 12.90
N VAL A 584 -12.23 -30.82 12.08
CA VAL A 584 -10.98 -30.76 11.31
C VAL A 584 -11.28 -30.31 9.88
N TRP A 585 -10.42 -29.45 9.33
CA TRP A 585 -10.45 -29.08 7.93
C TRP A 585 -9.10 -29.36 7.27
N LEU A 586 -9.12 -30.10 6.17
CA LEU A 586 -7.97 -30.28 5.31
C LEU A 586 -7.81 -29.04 4.42
N ALA A 587 -6.82 -28.20 4.73
CA ALA A 587 -6.42 -27.02 3.97
C ALA A 587 -5.58 -27.44 2.76
N PRO A 588 -6.05 -27.27 1.51
CA PRO A 588 -5.23 -27.60 0.34
C PRO A 588 -3.97 -26.74 0.25
N ALA A 589 -2.93 -27.26 -0.40
CA ALA A 589 -1.79 -26.46 -0.82
C ALA A 589 -2.27 -25.28 -1.67
N TYR A 590 -1.67 -24.10 -1.51
CA TYR A 590 -2.08 -22.85 -2.18
C TYR A 590 -3.60 -22.63 -2.16
N SER A 591 -4.14 -22.35 -0.97
CA SER A 591 -5.58 -22.15 -0.82
C SER A 591 -5.95 -20.99 0.10
N VAL A 592 -7.07 -20.36 -0.23
CA VAL A 592 -7.77 -19.41 0.63
C VAL A 592 -9.16 -19.96 0.88
N ALA A 593 -9.55 -20.10 2.15
CA ALA A 593 -10.86 -20.62 2.53
C ALA A 593 -11.56 -19.71 3.54
N ARG A 594 -12.85 -19.46 3.28
CA ARG A 594 -13.78 -18.84 4.22
C ARG A 594 -14.83 -19.84 4.66
N LYS A 595 -15.01 -20.00 5.97
CA LYS A 595 -16.05 -20.84 6.58
C LYS A 595 -17.11 -19.99 7.27
N HIS A 596 -18.34 -20.50 7.30
CA HIS A 596 -19.50 -19.89 7.95
C HIS A 596 -20.45 -20.99 8.46
N PRO A 597 -20.72 -21.12 9.77
CA PRO A 597 -21.69 -22.08 10.29
C PRO A 597 -23.13 -21.74 9.86
N THR A 598 -23.84 -22.68 9.24
CA THR A 598 -25.20 -22.49 8.72
C THR A 598 -26.26 -22.81 9.79
N ARG A 599 -27.19 -21.89 10.02
CA ARG A 599 -28.25 -22.06 11.03
C ARG A 599 -29.31 -23.08 10.59
N HIS A 600 -29.62 -24.02 11.47
CA HIS A 600 -30.98 -24.56 11.62
C HIS A 600 -31.45 -24.43 13.08
N ALA A 601 -32.72 -24.01 13.24
CA ALA A 601 -33.46 -23.80 14.49
C ALA A 601 -33.00 -22.67 15.45
N ARG A 602 -33.93 -22.23 16.32
CA ARG A 602 -33.88 -21.00 17.15
C ARG A 602 -33.87 -21.34 18.65
N VAL A 603 -33.36 -20.43 19.49
CA VAL A 603 -34.04 -19.78 20.64
C VAL A 603 -33.11 -18.66 21.21
N LYS A 604 -33.69 -17.64 21.85
CA LYS A 604 -32.99 -16.47 22.45
C LYS A 604 -32.32 -16.83 23.79
N MET A 605 -31.24 -16.14 24.18
CA MET A 605 -31.14 -15.44 25.49
C MET A 605 -29.83 -14.65 25.73
N PHE A 606 -30.01 -13.48 26.36
CA PHE A 606 -29.10 -12.57 27.10
C PHE A 606 -27.85 -11.92 26.47
N GLN A 607 -27.61 -10.69 26.95
CA GLN A 607 -26.62 -9.69 26.55
C GLN A 607 -25.68 -9.37 27.73
N ASN A 608 -24.59 -8.66 27.42
CA ASN A 608 -23.64 -7.98 28.31
C ASN A 608 -22.66 -8.88 29.09
N ILE A 609 -21.37 -8.63 28.86
CA ILE A 609 -20.23 -9.03 29.70
C ILE A 609 -19.35 -7.79 29.77
N ASP A 610 -19.13 -7.26 30.98
CA ASP A 610 -18.07 -6.29 31.24
C ASP A 610 -16.77 -7.06 31.56
N ILE A 611 -15.63 -6.51 31.14
CA ILE A 611 -14.31 -7.13 31.29
C ILE A 611 -13.43 -6.19 32.13
N ASP A 612 -13.10 -6.60 33.35
CA ASP A 612 -12.09 -5.93 34.18
C ASP A 612 -10.78 -6.74 34.22
N TYR A 613 -9.66 -6.01 34.15
CA TYR A 613 -8.31 -6.56 34.02
C TYR A 613 -7.53 -6.39 35.33
N ILE A 614 -7.02 -7.49 35.90
CA ILE A 614 -6.08 -7.48 37.02
C ILE A 614 -4.94 -8.46 36.72
N ALA A 615 -3.69 -8.01 36.93
CA ALA A 615 -2.49 -8.79 36.69
C ALA A 615 -1.75 -9.13 38.01
N ASP A 616 -1.30 -10.38 38.15
CA ASP A 616 -0.38 -10.84 39.21
C ASP A 616 0.96 -11.26 38.57
N PRO A 617 2.14 -10.83 39.09
CA PRO A 617 3.42 -11.07 38.41
C PRO A 617 4.06 -12.46 38.65
N SER A 618 3.45 -13.36 39.43
CA SER A 618 4.18 -14.48 40.05
C SER A 618 4.06 -15.87 39.41
N ASN A 619 3.19 -16.09 38.41
CA ASN A 619 2.97 -17.43 37.82
C ASN A 619 3.04 -17.45 36.28
N ARG A 620 3.76 -18.43 35.70
CA ARG A 620 3.76 -18.74 34.25
C ARG A 620 2.55 -19.59 33.84
N SER A 621 1.35 -19.13 34.17
CA SER A 621 0.08 -19.75 33.76
C SER A 621 -0.99 -18.68 33.59
N LEU A 622 -1.60 -18.60 32.41
CA LEU A 622 -2.75 -17.71 32.17
C LEU A 622 -4.01 -18.34 32.78
N THR A 623 -4.47 -17.81 33.90
CA THR A 623 -5.76 -18.17 34.50
C THR A 623 -6.81 -17.14 34.08
N VAL A 624 -7.79 -17.56 33.28
CA VAL A 624 -8.97 -16.74 32.98
C VAL A 624 -10.04 -17.05 34.03
N LEU A 625 -10.37 -16.07 34.88
CA LEU A 625 -11.48 -16.19 35.82
C LEU A 625 -12.79 -15.86 35.11
N GLY A 626 -13.65 -16.87 34.95
CA GLY A 626 -15.03 -16.70 34.51
C GLY A 626 -15.99 -17.32 35.53
N SER A 627 -16.87 -16.51 36.12
CA SER A 627 -17.95 -16.99 36.99
C SER A 627 -19.18 -17.37 36.14
N PHE A 628 -19.67 -18.59 36.32
CA PHE A 628 -20.96 -19.02 35.78
C PHE A 628 -22.04 -18.81 36.85
N PRO A 629 -23.19 -18.20 36.53
CA PRO A 629 -24.35 -18.27 37.41
C PRO A 629 -24.93 -19.69 37.35
N VAL A 630 -25.03 -20.34 38.51
CA VAL A 630 -25.85 -21.55 38.65
C VAL A 630 -27.31 -21.13 38.56
N HIS A 631 -28.13 -21.93 37.87
CA HIS A 631 -29.56 -21.64 37.72
C HIS A 631 -30.25 -21.57 39.08
N ALA A 632 -31.16 -20.60 39.23
CA ALA A 632 -31.87 -20.39 40.48
C ALA A 632 -32.83 -21.55 40.81
N ASP A 633 -32.49 -22.33 41.84
CA ASP A 633 -33.41 -22.59 42.96
C ASP A 633 -32.62 -22.97 44.24
N THR A 634 -33.27 -22.85 45.40
CA THR A 634 -32.80 -23.14 46.76
C THR A 634 -31.83 -22.16 47.42
N THR A 635 -32.16 -21.82 48.67
CA THR A 635 -31.45 -20.86 49.52
C THR A 635 -30.28 -21.50 50.28
N ARG A 636 -29.04 -21.28 49.83
CA ARG A 636 -27.83 -21.22 50.69
C ARG A 636 -26.64 -20.64 49.92
N ILE A 637 -25.82 -19.86 50.62
CA ILE A 637 -24.61 -19.23 50.10
C ILE A 637 -23.41 -20.11 50.51
N GLY A 638 -22.53 -20.43 49.56
CA GLY A 638 -21.24 -21.08 49.84
C GLY A 638 -20.89 -22.20 48.86
N GLU A 639 -19.61 -22.26 48.48
CA GLU A 639 -18.95 -23.33 47.71
C GLU A 639 -19.30 -23.46 46.21
N SER A 640 -18.53 -22.74 45.38
CA SER A 640 -18.28 -23.12 43.98
C SER A 640 -17.14 -24.14 43.91
N GLN A 641 -17.30 -25.21 43.12
CA GLN A 641 -16.20 -26.15 42.85
C GLN A 641 -15.45 -25.79 41.55
N PRO A 642 -14.11 -25.89 41.54
CA PRO A 642 -13.30 -25.55 40.36
C PRO A 642 -13.34 -26.64 39.29
N ALA A 643 -13.33 -26.24 38.03
CA ALA A 643 -13.01 -27.11 36.89
C ALA A 643 -11.75 -26.58 36.21
N ILE A 644 -10.74 -27.44 36.04
CA ILE A 644 -9.43 -27.08 35.47
C ILE A 644 -9.41 -27.49 33.99
N LEU A 645 -9.05 -26.57 33.09
CA LEU A 645 -8.66 -26.91 31.72
C LEU A 645 -7.13 -26.93 31.64
N LYS A 646 -6.56 -28.10 31.35
CA LYS A 646 -5.11 -28.29 31.19
C LYS A 646 -4.76 -28.33 29.70
N ILE A 647 -3.79 -27.53 29.27
CA ILE A 647 -3.20 -27.61 27.93
C ILE A 647 -1.78 -28.14 28.08
N GLU A 648 -1.53 -29.33 27.55
CA GLU A 648 -0.17 -29.90 27.46
C GLU A 648 0.35 -29.81 26.03
N GLN A 649 1.61 -29.40 25.90
CA GLN A 649 2.34 -29.45 24.66
C GLN A 649 2.79 -30.90 24.41
N ILE A 650 1.93 -31.71 23.79
CA ILE A 650 2.29 -33.09 23.41
C ILE A 650 3.29 -33.03 22.25
N ALA A 651 4.57 -33.18 22.57
CA ALA A 651 5.58 -33.58 21.61
C ALA A 651 5.37 -35.06 21.26
N LEU A 652 4.96 -35.34 20.02
CA LEU A 652 5.05 -36.68 19.46
C LEU A 652 6.52 -37.03 19.23
N ASN A 653 7.03 -38.02 19.96
CA ASN A 653 8.18 -38.78 19.51
C ASN A 653 7.87 -40.28 19.63
N THR A 654 8.30 -41.03 18.62
CA THR A 654 8.03 -42.47 18.47
C THR A 654 9.10 -43.28 19.20
N ASP A 655 8.81 -43.67 20.43
CA ASP A 655 9.18 -44.96 21.05
C ASP A 655 8.65 -44.99 22.51
N ILE A 656 8.72 -46.15 23.17
CA ILE A 656 8.17 -46.45 24.51
C ILE A 656 6.67 -46.80 24.52
N LEU A 657 6.38 -47.97 23.93
CA LEU A 657 5.32 -48.88 24.40
C LEU A 657 5.97 -50.19 24.88
N LYS A 658 6.78 -50.14 25.96
CA LYS A 658 7.23 -51.34 26.69
C LYS A 658 7.34 -51.11 28.18
N GLU A 659 6.59 -51.95 28.90
CA GLU A 659 6.75 -52.36 30.29
C GLU A 659 6.51 -51.28 31.37
N GLY A 660 5.99 -51.75 32.51
CA GLY A 660 5.44 -50.90 33.58
C GLY A 660 6.42 -50.69 34.74
N VAL A 661 5.85 -50.32 35.89
CA VAL A 661 6.52 -49.93 37.15
C VAL A 661 7.01 -48.48 37.15
N LEU A 662 6.10 -47.57 37.54
CA LEU A 662 6.49 -46.27 38.11
C LEU A 662 6.99 -46.50 39.55
N GLY A 663 8.29 -46.72 39.68
CA GLY A 663 9.01 -46.72 40.95
C GLY A 663 9.95 -45.52 41.05
N ASP A 664 9.92 -44.82 42.19
CA ASP A 664 10.91 -43.87 42.69
C ASP A 664 11.47 -42.80 41.73
N VAL A 665 10.76 -41.67 41.63
CA VAL A 665 11.39 -40.38 41.31
C VAL A 665 11.68 -39.63 42.61
N ARG A 666 12.95 -39.55 43.00
CA ARG A 666 13.41 -38.72 44.13
C ARG A 666 13.26 -37.23 43.78
N ILE A 667 12.68 -36.47 44.71
CA ILE A 667 12.80 -35.01 44.72
C ILE A 667 14.23 -34.66 45.15
N ILE A 668 15.01 -34.03 44.27
CA ILE A 668 16.26 -33.37 44.65
C ILE A 668 15.92 -31.98 45.16
N GLY A 669 16.25 -31.71 46.42
CA GLY A 669 16.00 -30.42 47.06
C GLY A 669 16.84 -29.29 46.48
N SER A 670 16.24 -28.11 46.39
CA SER A 670 16.89 -26.87 45.96
C SER A 670 18.01 -26.45 46.92
N ASN A 671 19.28 -26.55 46.53
CA ASN A 671 20.38 -25.74 47.12
C ASN A 671 21.74 -25.69 46.36
N ASP A 672 21.80 -26.01 45.06
CA ASP A 672 23.07 -25.96 44.27
C ASP A 672 23.04 -25.07 43.01
N ILE A 673 22.11 -24.10 42.93
CA ILE A 673 22.11 -23.05 41.89
C ILE A 673 22.06 -21.65 42.54
N LEU A 674 23.04 -21.39 43.41
CA LEU A 674 23.30 -20.07 43.99
C LEU A 674 24.79 -19.72 43.81
N LYS A 675 25.17 -19.37 42.57
CA LYS A 675 26.45 -18.69 42.29
C LYS A 675 26.49 -17.75 41.08
N GLU A 676 25.37 -17.53 40.40
CA GLU A 676 25.22 -16.47 39.36
C GLU A 676 24.04 -15.50 39.61
N SER A 677 23.31 -15.64 40.72
CA SER A 677 22.18 -14.76 41.06
C SER A 677 22.59 -13.42 41.69
N ASP A 678 23.80 -13.29 42.23
CA ASP A 678 24.27 -12.10 42.96
C ASP A 678 24.78 -10.95 42.06
N GLN A 679 24.72 -11.10 40.74
CA GLN A 679 24.88 -9.99 39.78
C GLN A 679 23.54 -9.47 39.22
N MET A 680 22.42 -10.18 39.45
CA MET A 680 21.11 -9.85 38.86
C MET A 680 20.13 -9.18 39.83
N SER A 681 20.40 -9.16 41.14
CA SER A 681 19.51 -8.63 42.18
C SER A 681 19.48 -7.10 42.32
N LYS A 682 20.06 -6.34 41.38
CA LYS A 682 20.06 -4.86 41.35
C LYS A 682 19.25 -4.20 40.21
N LEU A 683 18.47 -4.97 39.44
CA LEU A 683 17.71 -4.46 38.29
C LEU A 683 16.19 -4.75 38.31
N THR A 684 15.59 -4.88 39.49
CA THR A 684 14.12 -4.89 39.65
C THR A 684 13.62 -3.99 40.77
N SER A 685 13.70 -2.67 40.53
CA SER A 685 12.82 -1.69 41.17
C SER A 685 12.31 -0.72 40.10
N SER A 686 10.99 -0.74 39.87
CA SER A 686 10.19 0.26 39.13
C SER A 686 10.93 1.10 38.06
N ALA A 687 11.05 0.56 36.85
CA ALA A 687 11.39 1.35 35.66
C ALA A 687 10.48 0.94 34.50
N LEU A 688 10.00 1.92 33.74
CA LEU A 688 9.35 1.71 32.44
C LEU A 688 10.31 0.96 31.50
N PRO A 689 9.81 0.21 30.48
CA PRO A 689 10.67 -0.20 29.38
C PRO A 689 11.35 1.05 28.80
N PRO A 690 12.68 1.05 28.60
CA PRO A 690 13.40 2.27 28.26
C PRO A 690 12.87 2.85 26.95
N ARG A 691 12.34 4.07 27.00
CA ARG A 691 11.85 4.76 25.81
C ARG A 691 13.06 5.15 24.97
N PHE A 692 13.19 4.57 23.79
CA PHE A 692 14.23 4.97 22.83
C PHE A 692 13.75 6.18 22.03
N THR A 693 14.57 7.22 21.94
CA THR A 693 14.34 8.34 21.01
C THR A 693 15.46 8.42 19.98
N SER A 694 15.14 8.93 18.79
CA SER A 694 16.12 9.22 17.74
C SER A 694 16.98 10.42 18.17
N ALA A 695 18.22 10.16 18.56
CA ALA A 695 19.16 11.21 18.93
C ALA A 695 20.02 11.62 17.72
N SER A 696 19.91 12.87 17.28
CA SER A 696 20.81 13.46 16.26
C SER A 696 21.81 14.40 16.94
N THR A 697 23.11 14.19 16.70
CA THR A 697 24.19 14.98 17.31
C THR A 697 24.99 15.78 16.28
N PRO A 698 24.69 17.08 16.07
CA PRO A 698 25.61 18.02 15.46
C PRO A 698 26.80 18.25 16.40
N HIS A 699 28.02 18.32 15.87
CA HIS A 699 29.26 18.37 16.67
C HIS A 699 29.27 19.47 17.76
N LYS A 700 28.60 20.61 17.53
CA LYS A 700 28.69 21.82 18.38
C LYS A 700 27.89 21.81 19.70
N LYS A 701 27.06 20.81 20.02
CA LYS A 701 26.33 20.73 21.32
C LYS A 701 26.77 19.53 22.16
N SER A 702 27.97 19.58 22.74
CA SER A 702 28.54 18.41 23.42
C SER A 702 29.38 18.72 24.68
N ALA A 703 28.93 19.70 25.48
CA ALA A 703 29.49 19.99 26.82
C ALA A 703 29.55 18.74 27.75
N TRP A 704 28.73 17.73 27.48
CA TRP A 704 28.76 16.41 28.10
C TRP A 704 30.07 15.63 27.87
N PHE A 705 30.58 15.61 26.63
CA PHE A 705 31.77 14.81 26.26
C PHE A 705 33.06 15.35 26.90
N LYS A 706 33.09 16.66 27.23
CA LYS A 706 34.18 17.29 27.98
C LYS A 706 34.05 17.18 29.51
N LYS A 707 32.88 16.76 30.04
CA LYS A 707 32.57 16.73 31.48
C LYS A 707 32.47 15.33 32.10
N ARG A 708 32.56 14.26 31.31
CA ARG A 708 32.45 12.89 31.84
C ARG A 708 33.75 12.50 32.58
N PRO A 709 33.68 11.95 33.81
CA PRO A 709 34.83 11.28 34.41
C PRO A 709 35.31 10.15 33.51
N SER A 710 36.61 9.87 33.54
CA SER A 710 37.17 8.70 32.87
C SER A 710 36.59 7.42 33.47
N TYR A 711 35.69 6.75 32.74
CA TYR A 711 35.46 5.33 32.95
C TYR A 711 36.75 4.60 32.54
N THR A 712 37.62 4.35 33.50
CA THR A 712 38.67 3.33 33.40
C THR A 712 37.96 2.01 33.17
N ASN A 713 38.05 1.50 31.94
CA ASN A 713 37.51 0.19 31.61
C ASN A 713 38.59 -0.80 31.98
N THR A 714 38.64 -1.14 33.27
CA THR A 714 39.70 -1.95 33.88
C THR A 714 40.07 -3.14 33.00
N LEU A 715 39.11 -3.91 32.50
CA LEU A 715 39.38 -5.02 31.58
C LEU A 715 40.11 -4.61 30.29
N VAL A 716 39.67 -3.57 29.58
CA VAL A 716 40.34 -3.11 28.33
C VAL A 716 41.72 -2.51 28.65
N ASP A 717 41.81 -1.73 29.72
CA ASP A 717 43.05 -1.13 30.19
C ASP A 717 44.06 -2.23 30.66
N ASP A 718 43.57 -3.34 31.23
CA ASP A 718 44.34 -4.53 31.64
C ASP A 718 44.80 -5.37 30.44
N ILE A 719 43.95 -5.56 29.42
CA ILE A 719 44.31 -6.24 28.17
C ILE A 719 45.42 -5.46 27.43
N LEU A 720 45.27 -4.14 27.33
CA LEU A 720 46.23 -3.26 26.64
C LEU A 720 47.57 -3.12 27.38
N SER A 721 47.57 -3.28 28.71
CA SER A 721 48.77 -3.16 29.55
C SER A 721 49.43 -4.50 29.90
N GLY A 722 48.96 -5.62 29.33
CA GLY A 722 49.56 -6.94 29.53
C GLY A 722 49.12 -7.68 30.79
N ARG A 723 48.10 -7.19 31.51
CA ARG A 723 47.64 -7.74 32.80
C ARG A 723 46.53 -8.79 32.69
N SER A 724 45.84 -8.91 31.55
CA SER A 724 44.76 -9.88 31.34
C SER A 724 44.67 -10.37 29.89
N GLU A 725 44.10 -11.57 29.68
CA GLU A 725 43.74 -12.18 28.37
C GLU A 725 44.90 -12.33 27.34
N GLN A 726 46.16 -12.25 27.75
CA GLN A 726 47.31 -12.21 26.82
C GLN A 726 47.43 -13.50 26.00
N GLU A 727 47.07 -14.63 26.59
CA GLU A 727 47.03 -15.96 25.96
C GLU A 727 45.96 -16.11 24.88
N LYS A 728 44.93 -15.24 24.87
CA LYS A 728 43.84 -15.27 23.89
C LYS A 728 44.04 -14.31 22.71
N ILE A 729 45.13 -13.54 22.70
CA ILE A 729 45.45 -12.61 21.60
C ILE A 729 45.82 -13.39 20.34
N LEU A 730 45.01 -13.23 19.29
CA LEU A 730 45.15 -13.92 18.00
C LEU A 730 46.05 -13.16 17.02
N PHE A 731 46.09 -11.83 17.17
CA PHE A 731 46.93 -10.91 16.39
C PHE A 731 47.21 -9.64 17.21
N SER A 732 48.39 -9.05 17.06
CA SER A 732 48.81 -7.85 17.77
C SER A 732 49.81 -7.05 16.93
N CYS A 733 49.59 -5.76 16.75
CA CYS A 733 50.51 -4.84 16.08
C CYS A 733 50.58 -3.52 16.87
N PRO A 734 51.38 -2.50 16.47
CA PRO A 734 51.45 -1.24 17.21
C PRO A 734 50.10 -0.51 17.34
N GLU A 735 49.20 -0.68 16.36
CA GLU A 735 47.96 0.11 16.25
C GLU A 735 46.72 -0.57 16.86
N PHE A 736 46.68 -1.91 16.94
CA PHE A 736 45.55 -2.67 17.49
C PHE A 736 45.97 -4.10 17.90
N LEU A 737 45.04 -4.82 18.55
CA LEU A 737 45.09 -6.27 18.75
C LEU A 737 43.73 -6.91 18.45
N ILE A 738 43.69 -8.21 18.15
CA ILE A 738 42.47 -9.01 17.94
C ILE A 738 42.48 -10.19 18.92
N LEU A 739 41.36 -10.40 19.60
CA LEU A 739 41.09 -11.56 20.46
C LEU A 739 39.61 -11.99 20.34
N PRO A 740 39.22 -13.19 20.80
CA PRO A 740 37.82 -13.59 20.90
C PRO A 740 37.01 -12.68 21.82
N ASP A 741 35.76 -12.39 21.47
CA ASP A 741 34.82 -11.70 22.37
C ASP A 741 34.28 -12.69 23.41
N MET A 742 34.10 -12.24 24.65
CA MET A 742 33.58 -13.05 25.77
C MET A 742 32.20 -13.67 25.50
N LYS A 743 31.44 -13.16 24.52
CA LYS A 743 30.12 -13.68 24.13
C LYS A 743 30.18 -14.96 23.29
N TRP A 744 31.35 -15.38 22.85
CA TRP A 744 31.52 -16.55 21.99
C TRP A 744 32.09 -17.75 22.75
N ASP A 745 31.50 -18.93 22.50
CA ASP A 745 31.86 -20.23 23.07
C ASP A 745 33.19 -20.82 22.52
N LEU A 746 33.91 -20.05 21.70
CA LEU A 746 35.16 -20.42 21.02
C LEU A 746 35.08 -21.66 20.10
N THR A 747 33.88 -22.18 19.85
CA THR A 747 33.66 -23.50 19.22
C THR A 747 32.64 -23.46 18.09
N THR A 748 31.51 -22.77 18.28
CA THR A 748 30.43 -22.67 17.30
C THR A 748 30.76 -21.62 16.25
N VAL A 749 31.24 -22.05 15.08
CA VAL A 749 31.69 -21.15 14.00
C VAL A 749 30.57 -20.24 13.46
N SER A 750 29.32 -20.68 13.46
CA SER A 750 28.16 -19.86 13.05
C SER A 750 27.87 -18.68 14.00
N THR A 751 28.38 -18.73 15.22
CA THR A 751 28.30 -17.65 16.22
C THR A 751 29.66 -17.03 16.53
N LEU A 752 30.66 -17.24 15.66
CA LEU A 752 32.00 -16.69 15.81
C LEU A 752 31.96 -15.18 16.06
N TYR A 753 32.63 -14.76 17.13
CA TYR A 753 32.73 -13.36 17.56
C TYR A 753 34.16 -13.08 18.04
N LEU A 754 34.86 -12.21 17.33
CA LEU A 754 36.13 -11.61 17.74
C LEU A 754 35.96 -10.09 17.90
N VAL A 755 36.88 -9.46 18.61
CA VAL A 755 36.95 -8.01 18.73
C VAL A 755 38.37 -7.53 18.41
N ALA A 756 38.47 -6.49 17.57
CA ALA A 756 39.69 -5.72 17.40
C ALA A 756 39.66 -4.50 18.33
N ILE A 757 40.67 -4.35 19.19
CA ILE A 757 40.79 -3.24 20.15
C ILE A 757 41.96 -2.36 19.70
N ALA A 758 41.73 -1.06 19.53
CA ALA A 758 42.79 -0.12 19.19
C ALA A 758 43.85 -0.05 20.31
N LYS A 759 45.07 0.36 19.98
CA LYS A 759 46.08 0.68 20.98
C LYS A 759 46.21 2.17 21.17
N ASP A 760 46.47 2.54 22.41
CA ASP A 760 46.83 3.88 22.82
C ASP A 760 48.18 4.26 22.16
N ARG A 761 48.22 5.43 21.49
CA ARG A 761 49.37 5.89 20.70
C ARG A 761 50.08 7.06 21.39
N PRO A 762 51.40 7.25 21.23
CA PRO A 762 52.07 8.47 21.67
C PRO A 762 51.45 9.69 20.98
N ASP A 763 51.26 10.80 21.70
CA ASP A 763 50.84 12.06 21.10
C ASP A 763 52.05 12.77 20.46
N GLU A 764 52.06 12.90 19.13
CA GLU A 764 53.17 13.50 18.36
C GLU A 764 53.38 15.00 18.65
N GLY A 765 52.50 15.64 19.43
CA GLY A 765 52.60 17.05 19.82
C GLY A 765 52.99 17.33 21.28
N GLN A 766 52.96 16.35 22.20
CA GLN A 766 53.15 16.59 23.64
C GLN A 766 53.93 15.48 24.36
N THR A 767 55.09 15.81 24.93
CA THR A 767 55.97 14.85 25.61
C THR A 767 55.30 14.24 26.85
N GLY A 768 54.97 12.95 26.76
CA GLY A 768 54.35 12.16 27.84
C GLY A 768 52.82 12.07 27.77
N ALA A 769 52.17 12.69 26.78
CA ALA A 769 50.75 12.50 26.53
C ALA A 769 50.48 11.28 25.63
N VAL A 770 49.34 10.62 25.88
CA VAL A 770 48.89 9.43 25.14
C VAL A 770 47.60 9.77 24.40
N SER A 771 47.65 9.68 23.08
CA SER A 771 46.50 9.86 22.19
C SER A 771 45.67 8.57 22.13
N ARG A 772 44.43 8.65 22.59
CA ARG A 772 43.50 7.52 22.74
C ARG A 772 42.30 7.72 21.81
N THR A 773 42.16 6.88 20.79
CA THR A 773 40.97 6.84 19.92
C THR A 773 39.78 6.31 20.73
N ARG A 774 38.79 7.16 21.05
CA ARG A 774 37.69 6.82 21.97
C ARG A 774 36.46 6.27 21.25
N SER A 775 36.24 6.72 20.01
CA SER A 775 35.08 6.38 19.20
C SER A 775 35.33 6.60 17.71
N MET A 776 34.38 6.18 16.87
CA MET A 776 34.39 6.43 15.43
C MET A 776 34.52 7.93 15.06
N ARG A 777 34.10 8.86 15.93
CA ARG A 777 34.23 10.32 15.74
C ARG A 777 35.67 10.83 15.81
N ASP A 778 36.57 10.05 16.40
CA ASP A 778 37.99 10.40 16.56
C ASP A 778 38.84 9.91 15.38
N LEU A 779 38.28 9.07 14.51
CA LEU A 779 38.97 8.60 13.31
C LEU A 779 39.20 9.75 12.33
N ARG A 780 40.37 9.74 11.68
CA ARG A 780 40.76 10.68 10.63
C ARG A 780 41.25 9.90 9.40
N ARG A 781 41.42 10.59 8.27
CA ARG A 781 42.02 10.01 7.05
C ARG A 781 43.34 9.25 7.31
N ALA A 782 44.16 9.75 8.24
CA ALA A 782 45.42 9.13 8.66
C ALA A 782 45.27 7.73 9.29
N ASP A 783 44.07 7.36 9.77
CA ASP A 783 43.78 6.06 10.37
C ASP A 783 43.45 4.96 9.34
N LEU A 784 43.21 5.34 8.08
CA LEU A 784 42.88 4.41 6.99
C LEU A 784 43.82 3.19 6.86
N PRO A 785 45.15 3.29 7.04
CA PRO A 785 46.04 2.14 6.92
C PRO A 785 45.75 1.03 7.94
N TRP A 786 45.60 1.38 9.23
CA TRP A 786 45.36 0.36 10.26
C TRP A 786 43.90 -0.12 10.31
N LEU A 787 42.93 0.72 9.93
CA LEU A 787 41.54 0.28 9.72
C LEU A 787 41.44 -0.77 8.59
N LYS A 788 42.11 -0.54 7.45
CA LYS A 788 42.20 -1.53 6.35
C LYS A 788 42.92 -2.81 6.80
N LYS A 789 43.94 -2.69 7.66
CA LYS A 789 44.66 -3.82 8.28
C LYS A 789 43.78 -4.63 9.23
N ILE A 790 42.91 -4.00 10.05
CA ILE A 790 41.89 -4.74 10.84
C ILE A 790 41.03 -5.61 9.95
N ARG A 791 40.48 -5.04 8.86
CA ARG A 791 39.65 -5.80 7.90
C ARG A 791 40.40 -6.97 7.26
N GLN A 792 41.66 -6.77 6.89
CA GLN A 792 42.51 -7.80 6.31
C GLN A 792 42.82 -8.92 7.31
N GLU A 793 43.26 -8.58 8.52
CA GLU A 793 43.60 -9.56 9.56
C GLU A 793 42.37 -10.30 10.09
N ALA A 794 41.21 -9.64 10.18
CA ALA A 794 39.94 -10.28 10.49
C ALA A 794 39.61 -11.41 9.50
N GLY A 795 39.67 -11.11 8.19
CA GLY A 795 39.43 -12.11 7.14
C GLY A 795 40.49 -13.20 7.08
N ARG A 796 41.77 -12.86 7.32
CA ARG A 796 42.89 -13.81 7.35
C ARG A 796 42.76 -14.79 8.53
N LEU A 797 42.54 -14.29 9.74
CA LEU A 797 42.34 -15.11 10.94
C LEU A 797 41.10 -16.00 10.81
N ALA A 798 40.00 -15.45 10.28
CA ALA A 798 38.76 -16.19 10.01
C ALA A 798 38.99 -17.41 9.10
N SER A 799 39.75 -17.21 8.02
CA SER A 799 40.09 -18.25 7.05
C SER A 799 41.09 -19.28 7.59
N GLU A 800 42.20 -18.83 8.16
CA GLU A 800 43.25 -19.74 8.66
C GLU A 800 42.78 -20.63 9.82
N ARG A 801 42.08 -20.05 10.80
CA ARG A 801 41.74 -20.76 12.04
C ARG A 801 40.39 -21.50 11.98
N TRP A 802 39.41 -20.98 11.24
CA TRP A 802 38.04 -21.54 11.20
C TRP A 802 37.50 -21.78 9.78
N GLN A 803 38.39 -21.76 8.78
CA GLN A 803 38.11 -22.15 7.39
C GLN A 803 36.96 -21.36 6.74
N LEU A 804 36.69 -20.14 7.23
CA LEU A 804 35.71 -19.24 6.65
C LEU A 804 36.22 -18.67 5.31
N PRO A 805 35.38 -18.58 4.27
CA PRO A 805 35.78 -17.99 3.00
C PRO A 805 36.12 -16.50 3.16
N LEU A 806 36.85 -15.94 2.19
CA LEU A 806 37.04 -14.49 2.11
C LEU A 806 35.66 -13.80 1.99
N GLY A 807 35.36 -12.88 2.91
CA GLY A 807 34.03 -12.28 3.06
C GLY A 807 33.08 -13.02 4.02
N GLY A 808 33.50 -14.15 4.61
CA GLY A 808 32.74 -14.92 5.60
C GLY A 808 32.61 -14.26 6.99
N VAL A 809 33.18 -13.07 7.18
CA VAL A 809 33.04 -12.26 8.40
C VAL A 809 32.54 -10.85 8.10
N ARG A 810 31.75 -10.31 9.03
CA ARG A 810 31.22 -8.94 9.01
C ARG A 810 31.92 -8.12 10.09
N CYS A 811 32.52 -7.00 9.71
CA CYS A 811 33.21 -6.09 10.61
C CYS A 811 32.39 -4.82 10.82
N TYR A 812 32.09 -4.45 12.07
CA TYR A 812 31.29 -3.26 12.38
C TYR A 812 31.67 -2.59 13.72
N ILE A 813 31.28 -1.33 13.87
CA ILE A 813 31.58 -0.45 15.00
C ILE A 813 30.25 0.06 15.58
N HIS A 814 30.10 0.10 16.90
CA HIS A 814 28.95 0.75 17.52
C HIS A 814 29.14 2.27 17.62
N TYR A 815 28.15 3.05 17.20
CA TYR A 815 28.06 4.48 17.53
C TYR A 815 27.14 4.69 18.73
N GLN A 816 27.64 5.46 19.72
CA GLN A 816 27.58 5.10 21.15
C GLN A 816 28.25 3.74 21.43
N PRO A 817 29.60 3.70 21.50
CA PRO A 817 30.30 2.47 21.84
C PRO A 817 30.06 2.11 23.32
N SER A 818 29.98 0.81 23.63
CA SER A 818 29.70 0.32 24.99
C SER A 818 30.74 0.79 26.02
N TYR A 819 31.96 1.06 25.56
CA TYR A 819 33.04 1.72 26.29
C TYR A 819 33.74 2.72 25.36
N TYR A 820 34.15 3.88 25.89
CA TYR A 820 34.79 4.98 25.11
C TYR A 820 36.26 4.69 24.80
N HIS A 821 36.50 3.56 24.14
CA HIS A 821 37.75 3.15 23.55
C HIS A 821 37.42 2.42 22.24
N PHE A 822 38.05 2.80 21.13
CA PHE A 822 37.66 2.34 19.81
C PHE A 822 37.89 0.83 19.63
N HIS A 823 36.85 0.14 19.16
CA HIS A 823 36.88 -1.28 18.88
C HIS A 823 36.00 -1.62 17.67
N VAL A 824 36.35 -2.71 16.99
CA VAL A 824 35.60 -3.28 15.86
C VAL A 824 35.15 -4.69 16.24
N HIS A 825 33.85 -4.94 16.15
CA HIS A 825 33.28 -6.28 16.27
C HIS A 825 33.44 -7.02 14.95
N ILE A 826 33.92 -8.26 15.01
CA ILE A 826 34.17 -9.15 13.87
C ILE A 826 33.35 -10.40 14.11
N VAL A 827 32.27 -10.58 13.35
CA VAL A 827 31.35 -11.71 13.54
C VAL A 827 31.25 -12.56 12.28
N ASN A 828 30.82 -13.83 12.40
CA ASN A 828 30.42 -14.61 11.22
C ASN A 828 29.36 -13.84 10.40
N ALA A 829 29.47 -13.85 9.07
CA ALA A 829 28.52 -13.16 8.19
C ALA A 829 27.05 -13.62 8.39
N SER A 830 26.84 -14.86 8.84
CA SER A 830 25.55 -15.47 9.18
C SER A 830 25.10 -15.26 10.64
N TYR A 831 25.89 -14.56 11.46
CA TYR A 831 25.55 -14.36 12.88
C TYR A 831 24.37 -13.39 13.04
N THR A 832 23.30 -13.88 13.67
CA THR A 832 22.08 -13.12 13.99
C THR A 832 21.93 -12.84 15.50
N GLY A 833 22.89 -13.28 16.32
CA GLY A 833 22.75 -13.45 17.77
C GLY A 833 22.87 -12.18 18.63
N LEU A 834 22.54 -11.01 18.11
CA LEU A 834 22.52 -9.76 18.86
C LEU A 834 21.18 -9.06 18.67
N GLY A 835 20.57 -8.62 19.77
CA GLY A 835 19.32 -7.85 19.76
C GLY A 835 19.52 -6.44 19.22
N THR A 836 19.19 -5.42 20.01
CA THR A 836 19.23 -4.01 19.57
C THR A 836 20.62 -3.49 19.15
N GLY A 837 21.71 -4.22 19.37
CA GLY A 837 23.06 -3.82 18.96
C GLY A 837 23.26 -3.68 17.44
N MET A 838 22.45 -4.33 16.61
CA MET A 838 22.52 -4.23 15.14
C MET A 838 21.48 -3.26 14.52
N THR A 839 20.78 -2.47 15.35
CA THR A 839 19.76 -1.53 14.87
C THR A 839 20.39 -0.46 13.96
N VAL A 840 19.67 -0.08 12.90
CA VAL A 840 20.10 0.96 11.94
C VAL A 840 20.52 2.23 12.68
N GLY A 841 21.70 2.75 12.35
CA GLY A 841 22.30 3.92 12.98
C GLY A 841 23.16 3.64 14.22
N GLN A 842 22.91 2.53 14.93
CA GLN A 842 23.71 2.12 16.09
C GLN A 842 24.95 1.29 15.70
N ALA A 843 24.87 0.46 14.66
CA ALA A 843 26.01 -0.27 14.09
C ALA A 843 26.41 0.27 12.71
N TRP A 844 27.71 0.46 12.49
CA TRP A 844 28.31 0.99 11.26
C TRP A 844 29.32 -0.01 10.70
N LEU A 845 29.22 -0.40 9.42
CA LEU A 845 30.18 -1.34 8.83
C LEU A 845 31.56 -0.68 8.71
N LEU A 846 32.62 -1.44 8.98
CA LEU A 846 33.99 -0.95 8.88
C LEU A 846 34.33 -0.47 7.46
N ASP A 847 33.77 -1.14 6.44
CA ASP A 847 33.94 -0.76 5.04
C ASP A 847 33.31 0.59 4.68
N ASP A 848 32.13 0.90 5.23
CA ASP A 848 31.48 2.19 5.06
C ASP A 848 32.29 3.30 5.73
N VAL A 849 32.79 3.04 6.94
CA VAL A 849 33.67 3.94 7.70
C VAL A 849 34.97 4.21 6.93
N ILE A 850 35.59 3.18 6.38
CA ILE A 850 36.80 3.28 5.53
C ILE A 850 36.50 4.06 4.24
N SER A 851 35.32 3.90 3.65
CA SER A 851 34.94 4.59 2.41
C SER A 851 34.66 6.07 2.65
N LEU A 852 33.96 6.40 3.74
CA LEU A 852 33.71 7.78 4.15
C LEU A 852 35.01 8.51 4.50
N LEU A 853 35.92 7.89 5.26
CA LEU A 853 37.23 8.49 5.59
C LEU A 853 38.14 8.70 4.38
N GLN A 854 37.89 8.04 3.23
CA GLN A 854 38.61 8.35 1.99
C GLN A 854 38.18 9.67 1.35
N LEU A 855 36.96 10.14 1.66
CA LEU A 855 36.39 11.42 1.22
C LEU A 855 36.83 12.61 2.10
N ASP A 856 37.63 12.37 3.15
CA ASP A 856 38.20 13.45 3.97
C ASP A 856 39.18 14.30 3.14
N VAL A 857 39.06 15.62 3.33
CA VAL A 857 39.96 16.63 2.74
C VAL A 857 41.00 17.01 3.77
N ASP A 858 42.28 16.99 3.38
CA ASP A 858 43.39 17.26 4.28
C ASP A 858 43.32 18.71 4.81
N GLY A 859 43.48 18.88 6.12
CA GLY A 859 43.34 20.18 6.80
C GLY A 859 41.90 20.58 7.15
N ALA A 860 40.88 19.82 6.75
CA ALA A 860 39.49 20.03 7.16
C ALA A 860 39.07 19.07 8.30
N PRO A 861 38.05 19.42 9.12
CA PRO A 861 37.44 18.48 10.06
C PRO A 861 36.90 17.24 9.35
N SER A 862 37.14 16.05 9.93
CA SER A 862 36.74 14.78 9.30
C SER A 862 35.23 14.70 9.05
N ILE A 863 34.83 13.96 8.03
CA ILE A 863 33.45 13.61 7.78
C ILE A 863 32.84 12.86 8.97
N MET A 864 33.61 12.04 9.69
CA MET A 864 33.17 11.38 10.93
C MET A 864 32.87 12.41 12.03
N GLU A 865 33.66 13.46 12.11
CA GLU A 865 33.46 14.57 13.06
C GLU A 865 32.24 15.42 12.67
N ARG A 866 32.02 15.67 11.37
CA ARG A 866 30.97 16.57 10.86
C ARG A 866 29.60 15.92 10.62
N MET A 867 29.54 14.63 10.33
CA MET A 867 28.31 13.93 9.97
C MET A 867 27.29 13.95 11.12
N THR A 868 26.03 14.24 10.83
CA THR A 868 24.94 13.98 11.78
C THR A 868 24.68 12.48 11.75
N ILE A 869 24.91 11.80 12.87
CA ILE A 869 24.60 10.37 13.03
C ILE A 869 23.39 10.25 13.93
N THR A 870 22.36 9.55 13.44
CA THR A 870 21.16 9.18 14.20
C THR A 870 21.33 7.77 14.76
N TYR A 871 20.96 7.57 16.02
CA TYR A 871 20.96 6.26 16.69
C TYR A 871 19.85 6.24 17.76
N GLY A 872 19.38 5.05 18.11
CA GLY A 872 18.42 4.86 19.20
C GLY A 872 19.08 5.10 20.55
N LEU A 873 18.49 5.97 21.36
CA LEU A 873 18.98 6.28 22.71
C LEU A 873 17.88 6.07 23.75
N GLY A 874 18.08 5.13 24.68
CA GLY A 874 17.16 4.91 25.79
C GLY A 874 17.15 6.09 26.78
N ASP A 875 15.97 6.44 27.28
CA ASP A 875 15.71 7.46 28.31
C ASP A 875 16.56 7.31 29.59
N GLN A 876 16.85 6.07 30.00
CA GLN A 876 17.76 5.71 31.09
C GLN A 876 19.23 6.12 30.84
N HIS A 877 19.63 6.40 29.59
CA HIS A 877 21.02 6.71 29.26
C HIS A 877 21.37 8.15 29.64
N GLY A 878 22.42 8.35 30.42
CA GLY A 878 22.82 9.68 30.96
C GLY A 878 23.18 10.79 29.95
N LEU A 879 23.07 10.54 28.64
CA LEU A 879 23.12 11.54 27.56
C LEU A 879 21.72 12.12 27.22
N PHE A 880 20.65 11.36 27.45
CA PHE A 880 19.27 11.70 27.09
C PHE A 880 18.83 13.04 27.68
N GLN A 881 19.09 13.24 28.97
CA GLN A 881 18.90 14.49 29.72
C GLN A 881 19.65 15.72 29.15
N TYR A 882 20.67 15.53 28.30
CA TYR A 882 21.40 16.62 27.62
C TYR A 882 20.93 16.88 26.18
N LEU A 883 20.02 16.05 25.67
CA LEU A 883 19.44 16.16 24.34
C LEU A 883 18.01 16.73 24.36
N GLN A 884 17.38 16.80 25.53
CA GLN A 884 16.10 17.51 25.66
C GLN A 884 16.28 19.03 25.50
N PRO A 885 15.32 19.74 24.87
CA PRO A 885 15.34 21.19 24.84
C PRO A 885 15.20 21.75 26.26
N GLN A 886 16.16 22.56 26.70
CA GLN A 886 16.06 23.20 28.00
C GLN A 886 14.91 24.22 27.98
N ALA A 887 13.94 24.03 28.88
CA ALA A 887 12.96 25.06 29.19
C ALA A 887 13.70 26.30 29.70
N GLY A 888 13.39 27.46 29.12
CA GLY A 888 13.89 28.74 29.62
C GLY A 888 13.35 29.03 31.03
N PRO A 889 14.02 29.89 31.82
CA PRO A 889 13.54 30.26 33.14
C PRO A 889 12.17 30.96 33.02
N THR A 890 11.18 30.45 33.73
CA THR A 890 9.86 31.07 33.85
C THR A 890 9.98 32.36 34.66
N GLU A 891 9.84 33.52 34.01
CA GLU A 891 9.63 34.78 34.73
C GLU A 891 8.24 34.77 35.38
N ALA A 892 8.22 34.90 36.71
CA ALA A 892 7.00 35.14 37.46
C ALA A 892 6.62 36.62 37.35
N VAL A 893 5.65 36.94 36.50
CA VAL A 893 5.01 38.27 36.48
C VAL A 893 3.78 38.24 37.38
N ALA A 894 3.87 38.93 38.51
CA ALA A 894 2.73 39.27 39.35
C ALA A 894 2.35 40.73 39.12
N LYS A 895 1.05 40.96 38.85
CA LYS A 895 0.39 42.21 38.43
C LYS A 895 0.57 42.61 36.96
#